data_AF-A0A7M4EZA3-F1
#
_entry.id   AF-A0A7M4EZA3-F1
#
_cell.length_a   1.000
_cell.length_b   1.000
_cell.length_c   1.000
_cell.angle_alpha   90.00
_cell.angle_beta   90.00
_cell.angle_gamma   90.00
#
_symmetry.space_group_name_H-M   'P 1'
#
loop_
_entity.id
_entity.type
_entity.pdbx_description
1 polymer ?
#
loop_
_entity_poly.entity_id
_entity_poly.type
_entity_poly.pdbx_seq_one_letter_code
_entity_poly.pdbx_strand_id
1 'polypeptide(L)'
;MPVWFAYALTFIALGQVMVSFHQGPFDHLYLALAEYKEISENIEENEGGLDKFSKSYKTFGVNLFVDGGIYCKEWAPGAEAVFLTGDFSKYSKIASVFYFPECILKSLYFVLQLVIRNRSGEILYRISPWAKYVIREEGKVNYDWMHWEPPLPYLSRHPSPEKPKSLRIYESHVGIASPEGKIASYKNFTYNVLPRIKDLGYNCIQLMAIMEHAYYASFGYQITSFFAASSRYGTPDDLKELIDVAHSMGITVLLDVVHSHASKNSEDGLNKFDGTDSCFFHSGPKGMHRLWDSRLFDYSNWEVLRFLLSNLRSWIEEYSFDGFRFDGVTSMIYHNHGIGESFSGDYHEYFGLHVDEDALVYLMLANHMIKFLQPRCLTIAEEVSGMPALCCPVAEGGGGFDYRMAMAIPDKWIQIIKELKDEDWNMGNIVYTLTNRRHEEKYIAYAESHDQALVGDKTLAFRLMDAEMYTNMSVLSPLTPVIDRGIQLHKMIRLITHALGGEGYLNFMGNEFGHPEWLDFPRKGNNESYHYARRQFHLADEQHLRYRFLNAFDRDMNKLEERFGWLASPPGFVSEKHESNKVIAFERANLIFIFNFHPSKSYVDYRLGVETAGKYPFLLLLYLSEILSFNRLEYKCKLKGKNTFLFMQNKLTFYVDDHFKKMQLET
;
A
#
# COMPACT_ATOMS: atom_id res chain seq x y z
N MET A 1 -27.65 -25.58 -26.77
CA MET A 1 -28.52 -24.46 -26.33
C MET A 1 -28.98 -24.79 -24.92
N PRO A 2 -28.57 -24.07 -23.86
CA PRO A 2 -28.50 -22.60 -23.75
C PRO A 2 -27.18 -22.12 -23.14
N VAL A 3 -26.25 -21.67 -23.98
CA VAL A 3 -25.10 -20.82 -23.54
C VAL A 3 -25.25 -19.44 -24.18
N TRP A 4 -25.84 -19.38 -25.39
CA TRP A 4 -26.20 -18.16 -26.11
C TRP A 4 -27.19 -17.21 -25.40
N PHE A 5 -28.05 -17.71 -24.50
CA PHE A 5 -29.01 -16.85 -23.78
C PHE A 5 -28.39 -16.10 -22.58
N ALA A 6 -27.29 -16.62 -22.02
CA ALA A 6 -26.54 -15.90 -20.97
C ALA A 6 -25.75 -14.73 -21.57
N TYR A 7 -25.19 -14.90 -22.78
CA TYR A 7 -24.46 -13.83 -23.49
C TYR A 7 -25.35 -12.68 -23.93
N ALA A 8 -26.62 -12.93 -24.27
CA ALA A 8 -27.57 -11.87 -24.61
C ALA A 8 -27.94 -10.99 -23.40
N LEU A 9 -27.93 -11.57 -22.19
CA LEU A 9 -28.14 -10.81 -20.94
C LEU A 9 -26.90 -10.01 -20.54
N THR A 10 -25.68 -10.49 -20.85
CA THR A 10 -24.44 -9.71 -20.68
C THR A 10 -24.46 -8.46 -21.57
N PHE A 11 -24.98 -8.54 -22.80
CA PHE A 11 -25.17 -7.37 -23.67
C PHE A 11 -26.17 -6.34 -23.12
N ILE A 12 -27.19 -6.79 -22.36
CA ILE A 12 -28.18 -5.89 -21.74
C ILE A 12 -27.65 -5.28 -20.43
N ALA A 13 -26.81 -6.01 -19.68
CA ALA A 13 -26.13 -5.52 -18.48
C ALA A 13 -25.00 -4.53 -18.82
N LEU A 14 -24.23 -4.79 -19.89
CA LEU A 14 -23.33 -3.80 -20.51
C LEU A 14 -24.10 -2.52 -20.84
N GLY A 15 -25.31 -2.65 -21.37
CA GLY A 15 -26.19 -1.53 -21.68
C GLY A 15 -26.56 -0.63 -20.50
N GLN A 16 -26.63 -1.13 -19.25
CA GLN A 16 -27.04 -0.32 -18.09
C GLN A 16 -25.91 0.49 -17.46
N VAL A 17 -24.66 -0.02 -17.47
CA VAL A 17 -23.48 0.80 -17.16
C VAL A 17 -23.22 1.79 -18.32
N MET A 18 -23.59 1.41 -19.56
CA MET A 18 -23.36 2.19 -20.78
C MET A 18 -24.39 3.26 -21.13
N VAL A 19 -25.54 3.40 -20.43
CA VAL A 19 -26.50 4.49 -20.76
C VAL A 19 -25.88 5.89 -20.61
N SER A 20 -24.77 6.01 -19.88
CA SER A 20 -24.01 7.26 -19.73
C SER A 20 -22.84 7.43 -20.73
N PHE A 21 -22.45 6.39 -21.47
CA PHE A 21 -21.24 6.36 -22.29
C PHE A 21 -21.58 6.22 -23.77
N HIS A 22 -22.10 7.30 -24.37
CA HIS A 22 -22.18 7.42 -25.83
C HIS A 22 -20.75 7.45 -26.42
N GLN A 23 -20.51 6.63 -27.46
CA GLN A 23 -19.39 6.65 -28.43
C GLN A 23 -18.26 7.66 -28.11
N GLY A 24 -17.18 7.19 -27.48
CA GLY A 24 -16.04 7.99 -27.04
C GLY A 24 -14.73 7.17 -27.02
N PRO A 25 -13.62 7.70 -26.46
CA PRO A 25 -12.23 7.21 -26.62
C PRO A 25 -11.91 5.85 -25.95
N PHE A 26 -12.90 5.03 -25.63
CA PHE A 26 -12.76 3.81 -24.81
C PHE A 26 -12.33 2.56 -25.60
N ASP A 27 -12.02 2.69 -26.89
CA ASP A 27 -11.63 1.56 -27.75
C ASP A 27 -10.45 0.75 -27.15
N HIS A 28 -9.53 1.41 -26.45
CA HIS A 28 -8.41 0.76 -25.75
C HIS A 28 -8.84 -0.23 -24.65
N LEU A 29 -9.95 0.04 -23.93
CA LEU A 29 -10.47 -0.92 -22.95
C LEU A 29 -11.07 -2.15 -23.63
N TYR A 30 -11.69 -1.98 -24.80
CA TYR A 30 -12.20 -3.10 -25.58
C TYR A 30 -11.09 -3.94 -26.20
N LEU A 31 -10.02 -3.30 -26.68
CA LEU A 31 -8.82 -3.96 -27.19
C LEU A 31 -8.16 -4.79 -26.08
N ALA A 32 -7.88 -4.18 -24.93
CA ALA A 32 -7.32 -4.89 -23.77
C ALA A 32 -8.22 -6.04 -23.32
N LEU A 33 -9.56 -5.88 -23.32
CA LEU A 33 -10.48 -6.96 -22.98
C LEU A 33 -10.49 -8.10 -24.00
N ALA A 34 -10.37 -7.79 -25.30
CA ALA A 34 -10.29 -8.80 -26.35
C ALA A 34 -8.99 -9.60 -26.23
N GLU A 35 -7.87 -8.91 -26.06
CA GLU A 35 -6.55 -9.53 -25.89
C GLU A 35 -6.47 -10.36 -24.60
N TYR A 36 -7.00 -9.84 -23.48
CA TYR A 36 -7.13 -10.60 -22.24
C TYR A 36 -7.87 -11.93 -22.45
N LYS A 37 -8.97 -11.94 -23.23
CA LYS A 37 -9.73 -13.16 -23.50
C LYS A 37 -8.92 -14.14 -24.32
N GLU A 38 -8.28 -13.67 -25.39
CA GLU A 38 -7.43 -14.50 -26.24
C GLU A 38 -6.27 -15.13 -25.45
N ILE A 39 -5.55 -14.33 -24.65
CA ILE A 39 -4.46 -14.84 -23.81
C ILE A 39 -4.99 -15.81 -22.76
N SER A 40 -6.15 -15.54 -22.13
CA SER A 40 -6.76 -16.44 -21.16
C SER A 40 -7.14 -17.80 -21.79
N GLU A 41 -7.73 -17.79 -22.99
CA GLU A 41 -8.05 -19.00 -23.75
C GLU A 41 -6.77 -19.77 -24.12
N ASN A 42 -5.73 -19.08 -24.57
CA ASN A 42 -4.43 -19.68 -24.86
C ASN A 42 -3.78 -20.31 -23.63
N ILE A 43 -3.92 -19.72 -22.43
CA ILE A 43 -3.41 -20.30 -21.17
C ILE A 43 -4.20 -21.56 -20.82
N GLU A 44 -5.53 -21.54 -21.01
CA GLU A 44 -6.38 -22.70 -20.77
C GLU A 44 -5.98 -23.88 -21.68
N GLU A 45 -5.81 -23.62 -22.98
CA GLU A 45 -5.50 -24.65 -23.97
C GLU A 45 -4.07 -25.20 -23.86
N ASN A 46 -3.07 -24.32 -23.68
CA ASN A 46 -1.66 -24.71 -23.79
C ASN A 46 -1.00 -25.06 -22.44
N GLU A 47 -1.50 -24.52 -21.33
CA GLU A 47 -0.89 -24.66 -20.00
C GLU A 47 -1.79 -25.42 -19.02
N GLY A 48 -3.02 -25.74 -19.44
CA GLY A 48 -4.05 -26.37 -18.62
C GLY A 48 -4.62 -25.45 -17.55
N GLY A 49 -4.71 -24.15 -17.88
CA GLY A 49 -5.38 -23.12 -17.10
C GLY A 49 -4.49 -22.33 -16.14
N LEU A 50 -5.02 -21.19 -15.68
CA LEU A 50 -4.31 -20.23 -14.81
C LEU A 50 -3.79 -20.87 -13.50
N ASP A 51 -4.51 -21.86 -12.96
CA ASP A 51 -4.07 -22.58 -11.74
C ASP A 51 -2.75 -23.33 -11.95
N LYS A 52 -2.56 -23.98 -13.11
CA LYS A 52 -1.31 -24.69 -13.42
C LYS A 52 -0.22 -23.72 -13.85
N PHE A 53 -0.56 -22.76 -14.72
CA PHE A 53 0.37 -21.77 -15.25
C PHE A 53 1.08 -21.00 -14.12
N SER A 54 0.33 -20.57 -13.11
CA SER A 54 0.84 -19.81 -11.96
C SER A 54 1.57 -20.66 -10.90
N LYS A 55 1.61 -21.99 -11.03
CA LYS A 55 2.40 -22.88 -10.15
C LYS A 55 3.80 -23.17 -10.70
N SER A 56 4.25 -22.41 -11.69
CA SER A 56 5.52 -22.66 -12.38
C SER A 56 6.73 -22.57 -11.44
N TYR A 57 6.63 -21.81 -10.34
CA TYR A 57 7.65 -21.74 -9.28
C TYR A 57 7.95 -23.09 -8.59
N LYS A 58 7.07 -24.09 -8.72
CA LYS A 58 7.30 -25.47 -8.24
C LYS A 58 8.19 -26.30 -9.16
N THR A 59 8.49 -25.79 -10.36
CA THR A 59 9.28 -26.49 -11.37
C THR A 59 10.47 -25.69 -11.86
N PHE A 60 10.34 -24.37 -11.99
CA PHE A 60 11.44 -23.46 -12.26
C PHE A 60 12.28 -23.20 -11.02
N GLY A 61 13.53 -22.75 -11.22
CA GLY A 61 14.53 -22.67 -10.16
C GLY A 61 15.07 -24.05 -9.81
N VAL A 62 15.49 -24.21 -8.56
CA VAL A 62 16.01 -25.47 -8.02
C VAL A 62 15.00 -26.08 -7.05
N ASN A 63 14.53 -27.28 -7.35
CA ASN A 63 13.54 -28.01 -6.57
C ASN A 63 14.08 -29.41 -6.21
N LEU A 64 13.90 -29.82 -4.96
CA LEU A 64 14.23 -31.17 -4.48
C LEU A 64 13.05 -32.12 -4.72
N PHE A 65 13.33 -33.30 -5.25
CA PHE A 65 12.39 -34.40 -5.36
C PHE A 65 12.41 -35.30 -4.12
N VAL A 66 11.34 -36.07 -3.94
CA VAL A 66 11.12 -36.97 -2.78
C VAL A 66 12.20 -38.06 -2.67
N ASP A 67 12.81 -38.44 -3.79
CA ASP A 67 13.93 -39.39 -3.88
C ASP A 67 15.30 -38.78 -3.55
N GLY A 68 15.36 -37.48 -3.22
CA GLY A 68 16.59 -36.75 -2.95
C GLY A 68 17.29 -36.21 -4.21
N GLY A 69 16.68 -36.37 -5.39
CA GLY A 69 17.18 -35.77 -6.61
C GLY A 69 16.90 -34.27 -6.69
N ILE A 70 17.72 -33.55 -7.46
CA ILE A 70 17.50 -32.13 -7.77
C ILE A 70 17.01 -31.99 -9.20
N TYR A 71 16.00 -31.15 -9.37
CA TYR A 71 15.58 -30.63 -10.66
C TYR A 71 15.87 -29.15 -10.75
N CYS A 72 16.54 -28.75 -11.84
CA CYS A 72 16.79 -27.35 -12.15
C CYS A 72 16.15 -27.02 -13.50
N LYS A 73 15.40 -25.93 -13.56
CA LYS A 73 14.85 -25.41 -14.82
C LYS A 73 14.89 -23.89 -14.84
N GLU A 74 15.43 -23.34 -15.92
CA GLU A 74 15.58 -21.91 -16.14
C GLU A 74 15.16 -21.51 -17.56
N TRP A 75 14.64 -20.30 -17.72
CA TRP A 75 14.33 -19.71 -19.02
C TRP A 75 15.42 -18.71 -19.40
N ALA A 76 16.28 -19.09 -20.34
CA ALA A 76 17.42 -18.29 -20.80
C ALA A 76 17.62 -18.42 -22.32
N PRO A 77 16.71 -17.88 -23.15
CA PRO A 77 16.69 -18.13 -24.60
C PRO A 77 17.92 -17.55 -25.36
N GLY A 78 18.56 -16.52 -24.81
CA GLY A 78 19.78 -15.93 -25.33
C GLY A 78 21.07 -16.67 -24.96
N ALA A 79 21.01 -17.62 -24.02
CA ALA A 79 22.17 -18.38 -23.59
C ALA A 79 22.58 -19.43 -24.64
N GLU A 80 23.89 -19.63 -24.81
CA GLU A 80 24.46 -20.77 -25.54
C GLU A 80 24.42 -22.03 -24.66
N ALA A 81 24.73 -21.87 -23.37
CA ALA A 81 24.68 -22.95 -22.39
C ALA A 81 24.43 -22.41 -20.98
N VAL A 82 23.74 -23.20 -20.16
CA VAL A 82 23.46 -22.89 -18.75
C VAL A 82 23.97 -24.03 -17.87
N PHE A 83 24.68 -23.68 -16.80
CA PHE A 83 25.22 -24.63 -15.82
C PHE A 83 24.82 -24.20 -14.41
N LEU A 84 24.74 -25.17 -13.50
CA LEU A 84 24.63 -24.96 -12.07
C LEU A 84 26.00 -25.19 -11.42
N THR A 85 26.36 -24.34 -10.46
CA THR A 85 27.57 -24.45 -9.66
C THR A 85 27.28 -24.01 -8.22
N GLY A 86 28.16 -24.34 -7.28
CA GLY A 86 28.00 -23.96 -5.88
C GLY A 86 28.89 -24.78 -4.95
N ASP A 87 28.69 -24.64 -3.64
CA ASP A 87 29.49 -25.35 -2.64
C ASP A 87 29.41 -26.87 -2.83
N PHE A 88 28.22 -27.35 -3.20
CA PHE A 88 27.94 -28.78 -3.42
C PHE A 88 28.79 -29.41 -4.53
N SER A 89 29.21 -28.63 -5.53
CA SER A 89 30.06 -29.07 -6.63
C SER A 89 31.51 -28.61 -6.49
N LYS A 90 31.88 -28.00 -5.36
CA LYS A 90 33.14 -27.26 -5.17
C LYS A 90 33.38 -26.27 -6.31
N TYR A 91 32.32 -25.56 -6.70
CA TYR A 91 32.28 -24.62 -7.81
C TYR A 91 32.63 -25.20 -9.20
N SER A 92 32.49 -26.52 -9.38
CA SER A 92 32.57 -27.16 -10.69
C SER A 92 31.26 -26.97 -11.46
N LYS A 93 31.35 -26.68 -12.77
CA LYS A 93 30.20 -26.44 -13.65
C LYS A 93 29.49 -27.76 -13.98
N ILE A 94 28.21 -27.86 -13.64
CA ILE A 94 27.35 -29.00 -13.94
C ILE A 94 26.27 -28.54 -14.93
N ALA A 95 26.07 -29.26 -16.04
CA ALA A 95 25.05 -28.88 -17.02
C ALA A 95 23.65 -28.84 -16.38
N SER A 96 22.91 -27.76 -16.59
CA SER A 96 21.67 -27.44 -15.85
C SER A 96 20.45 -28.28 -16.21
N VAL A 97 20.46 -29.02 -17.33
CA VAL A 97 19.30 -29.78 -17.83
C VAL A 97 19.44 -31.27 -17.50
N PHE A 98 19.48 -31.65 -16.23
CA PHE A 98 19.40 -33.06 -15.84
C PHE A 98 18.72 -33.26 -14.48
N TYR A 99 17.91 -34.32 -14.39
CA TYR A 99 17.51 -34.94 -13.13
C TYR A 99 18.72 -35.71 -12.58
N PHE A 100 19.10 -35.47 -11.33
CA PHE A 100 20.18 -36.19 -10.66
C PHE A 100 19.60 -37.21 -9.68
N PRO A 101 19.61 -38.53 -9.96
CA PRO A 101 19.02 -39.55 -9.09
C PRO A 101 19.76 -39.77 -7.76
N GLU A 102 21.00 -39.26 -7.64
CA GLU A 102 21.83 -39.43 -6.43
C GLU A 102 22.68 -38.17 -6.23
N CYS A 103 22.09 -37.10 -5.67
CA CYS A 103 22.90 -35.98 -5.18
C CYS A 103 23.16 -36.13 -3.69
N ILE A 104 24.45 -36.12 -3.32
CA ILE A 104 24.97 -36.20 -1.95
C ILE A 104 24.79 -34.83 -1.26
N LEU A 105 23.58 -34.29 -1.24
CA LEU A 105 23.26 -33.08 -0.49
C LEU A 105 22.83 -33.47 0.91
N LYS A 106 23.84 -33.78 1.74
CA LYS A 106 23.64 -33.94 3.19
C LYS A 106 23.62 -32.60 3.94
N SER A 107 23.85 -31.48 3.24
CA SER A 107 23.81 -30.12 3.78
C SER A 107 22.51 -29.42 3.39
N LEU A 108 21.77 -28.94 4.39
CA LEU A 108 20.48 -28.24 4.21
C LEU A 108 20.64 -26.80 3.70
N TYR A 109 21.86 -26.25 3.76
CA TYR A 109 22.18 -24.89 3.33
C TYR A 109 23.49 -24.88 2.56
N PHE A 110 23.47 -24.39 1.33
CA PHE A 110 24.65 -24.21 0.51
C PHE A 110 24.41 -23.10 -0.52
N VAL A 111 25.50 -22.45 -0.93
CA VAL A 111 25.47 -21.42 -1.96
C VAL A 111 25.30 -22.09 -3.32
N LEU A 112 24.39 -21.53 -4.11
CA LEU A 112 24.12 -21.87 -5.49
C LEU A 112 24.47 -20.69 -6.40
N GLN A 113 24.80 -20.98 -7.65
CA GLN A 113 25.00 -19.98 -8.68
C GLN A 113 24.75 -20.58 -10.05
N LEU A 114 24.09 -19.82 -10.92
CA LEU A 114 23.98 -20.17 -12.34
C LEU A 114 25.18 -19.62 -13.08
N VAL A 115 25.70 -20.43 -14.01
CA VAL A 115 26.73 -20.01 -14.96
C VAL A 115 26.11 -20.02 -16.35
N ILE A 116 26.07 -18.85 -16.98
CA ILE A 116 25.51 -18.65 -18.31
C ILE A 116 26.66 -18.37 -19.26
N ARG A 117 26.79 -19.20 -20.29
CA ARG A 117 27.62 -18.89 -21.45
C ARG A 117 26.72 -18.21 -22.48
N ASN A 118 27.00 -16.96 -22.81
CA ASN A 118 26.27 -16.26 -23.87
C ASN A 118 26.85 -16.61 -25.25
N ARG A 119 26.20 -16.15 -26.32
CA ARG A 119 26.61 -16.44 -27.71
C ARG A 119 27.95 -15.82 -28.12
N SER A 120 28.49 -14.86 -27.37
CA SER A 120 29.85 -14.33 -27.58
C SER A 120 30.94 -15.14 -26.84
N GLY A 121 30.55 -16.19 -26.11
CA GLY A 121 31.45 -17.05 -25.34
C GLY A 121 31.80 -16.49 -23.95
N GLU A 122 31.23 -15.36 -23.54
CA GLU A 122 31.41 -14.80 -22.21
C GLU A 122 30.76 -15.70 -21.15
N ILE A 123 31.41 -15.80 -19.99
CA ILE A 123 30.91 -16.56 -18.84
C ILE A 123 30.35 -15.59 -17.82
N LEU A 124 29.04 -15.68 -17.59
CA LEU A 124 28.26 -14.85 -16.70
C LEU A 124 27.85 -15.67 -15.49
N TYR A 125 27.89 -15.06 -14.30
CA TYR A 125 27.38 -15.66 -13.07
C TYR A 125 26.09 -14.94 -12.67
N ARG A 126 25.05 -15.72 -12.34
CA ARG A 126 23.72 -15.20 -12.03
C ARG A 126 23.10 -15.91 -10.84
N ILE A 127 22.24 -15.19 -10.14
CA ILE A 127 21.23 -15.75 -9.24
C ILE A 127 20.04 -16.22 -10.10
N SER A 128 19.40 -17.33 -9.72
CA SER A 128 18.16 -17.77 -10.37
C SER A 128 17.07 -16.71 -10.23
N PRO A 129 16.31 -16.38 -11.29
CA PRO A 129 15.11 -15.53 -11.20
C PRO A 129 14.09 -16.04 -10.17
N TRP A 130 14.13 -17.35 -9.88
CA TRP A 130 13.23 -18.08 -8.99
C TRP A 130 13.86 -18.36 -7.61
N ALA A 131 14.96 -17.70 -7.27
CA ALA A 131 15.61 -17.88 -5.98
C ALA A 131 14.66 -17.51 -4.83
N LYS A 132 14.50 -18.45 -3.88
CA LYS A 132 13.65 -18.28 -2.68
C LYS A 132 14.34 -17.49 -1.56
N TYR A 133 15.67 -17.45 -1.56
CA TYR A 133 16.46 -16.77 -0.54
C TYR A 133 17.83 -16.41 -1.08
N VAL A 134 18.29 -15.21 -0.78
CA VAL A 134 19.62 -14.71 -1.12
C VAL A 134 20.16 -13.97 0.10
N ILE A 135 21.47 -13.98 0.33
CA ILE A 135 22.06 -13.29 1.48
C ILE A 135 23.26 -12.45 1.04
N ARG A 136 23.51 -11.35 1.74
CA ARG A 136 24.76 -10.60 1.58
C ARG A 136 25.55 -10.65 2.87
N GLU A 137 26.70 -11.31 2.83
CA GLU A 137 27.64 -11.30 3.95
C GLU A 137 28.26 -9.90 4.12
N GLU A 138 28.63 -9.58 5.36
CA GLU A 138 29.26 -8.29 5.68
C GLU A 138 30.56 -8.10 4.86
N GLY A 139 30.68 -6.96 4.20
CA GLY A 139 31.83 -6.63 3.34
C GLY A 139 31.74 -7.13 1.90
N LYS A 140 30.76 -7.95 1.52
CA LYS A 140 30.50 -8.30 0.12
C LYS A 140 29.70 -7.22 -0.59
N VAL A 141 29.97 -7.05 -1.89
CA VAL A 141 29.20 -6.16 -2.77
C VAL A 141 27.89 -6.83 -3.19
N ASN A 142 27.99 -8.07 -3.67
CA ASN A 142 26.87 -8.82 -4.24
C ASN A 142 26.24 -9.78 -3.23
N TYR A 143 25.03 -10.21 -3.55
CA TYR A 143 24.34 -11.28 -2.84
C TYR A 143 24.75 -12.67 -3.36
N ASP A 144 24.72 -13.64 -2.45
CA ASP A 144 24.85 -15.06 -2.72
C ASP A 144 23.46 -15.70 -2.74
N TRP A 145 23.21 -16.60 -3.69
CA TRP A 145 21.97 -17.37 -3.73
C TRP A 145 22.05 -18.56 -2.78
N MET A 146 21.21 -18.54 -1.76
CA MET A 146 21.13 -19.60 -0.76
C MET A 146 20.03 -20.58 -1.15
N HIS A 147 20.38 -21.86 -1.26
CA HIS A 147 19.36 -22.88 -1.26
C HIS A 147 18.60 -22.87 0.07
N TRP A 148 17.27 -22.76 0.01
CA TRP A 148 16.40 -22.68 1.18
C TRP A 148 15.37 -23.80 1.18
N GLU A 149 15.70 -24.87 1.91
CA GLU A 149 14.80 -25.98 2.19
C GLU A 149 15.05 -26.43 3.65
N PRO A 150 14.49 -25.69 4.63
CA PRO A 150 14.77 -25.97 6.05
C PRO A 150 14.28 -27.38 6.42
N PRO A 151 14.99 -28.10 7.30
CA PRO A 151 14.63 -29.48 7.67
C PRO A 151 13.27 -29.55 8.38
N LEU A 152 12.90 -28.46 9.07
CA LEU A 152 11.62 -28.28 9.73
C LEU A 152 11.02 -26.97 9.21
N PRO A 153 10.25 -27.01 8.11
CA PRO A 153 9.61 -25.81 7.58
C PRO A 153 8.56 -25.29 8.56
N TYR A 154 8.42 -23.96 8.61
CA TYR A 154 7.33 -23.34 9.35
C TYR A 154 5.96 -23.77 8.79
N LEU A 155 5.11 -24.31 9.67
CA LEU A 155 3.73 -24.66 9.36
C LEU A 155 2.79 -23.63 9.98
N SER A 156 2.05 -22.92 9.13
CA SER A 156 1.03 -21.97 9.58
C SER A 156 -0.02 -22.67 10.46
N ARG A 157 -0.43 -22.01 11.54
CA ARG A 157 -1.33 -22.57 12.56
C ARG A 157 -2.68 -21.87 12.57
N HIS A 158 -2.76 -20.67 12.01
CA HIS A 158 -3.94 -19.83 12.00
C HIS A 158 -4.43 -19.62 10.57
N PRO A 159 -5.75 -19.71 10.32
CA PRO A 159 -6.29 -19.41 9.00
C PRO A 159 -6.24 -17.90 8.73
N SER A 160 -6.15 -17.52 7.46
CA SER A 160 -6.38 -16.14 7.03
C SER A 160 -7.71 -15.60 7.62
N PRO A 161 -7.70 -14.37 8.18
CA PRO A 161 -8.90 -13.72 8.69
C PRO A 161 -10.01 -13.59 7.63
N GLU A 162 -11.24 -13.35 8.09
CA GLU A 162 -12.32 -12.96 7.19
C GLU A 162 -12.05 -11.59 6.56
N LYS A 163 -12.55 -11.39 5.34
CA LYS A 163 -12.41 -10.11 4.63
C LYS A 163 -13.04 -8.98 5.47
N PRO A 164 -12.28 -7.95 5.88
CA PRO A 164 -12.85 -6.84 6.62
C PRO A 164 -13.94 -6.11 5.84
N LYS A 165 -14.96 -5.60 6.52
CA LYS A 165 -16.01 -4.78 5.89
C LYS A 165 -15.44 -3.49 5.28
N SER A 166 -14.47 -2.90 5.99
CA SER A 166 -13.69 -1.74 5.60
C SER A 166 -12.23 -1.97 5.99
N LEU A 167 -11.30 -1.41 5.22
CA LEU A 167 -9.87 -1.53 5.49
C LEU A 167 -9.39 -0.36 6.33
N ARG A 168 -8.70 -0.66 7.43
CA ARG A 168 -7.90 0.27 8.22
C ARG A 168 -6.49 -0.28 8.20
N ILE A 169 -5.69 0.25 7.28
CA ILE A 169 -4.38 -0.25 6.87
C ILE A 169 -3.28 0.46 7.66
N TYR A 170 -2.40 -0.31 8.28
CA TYR A 170 -1.17 0.18 8.88
C TYR A 170 0.01 -0.15 7.95
N GLU A 171 0.44 0.83 7.17
CA GLU A 171 1.55 0.70 6.22
C GLU A 171 2.89 0.65 6.96
N SER A 172 3.66 -0.39 6.70
CA SER A 172 4.75 -0.83 7.55
C SER A 172 5.99 -1.26 6.76
N HIS A 173 7.15 -0.92 7.30
CA HIS A 173 8.44 -1.41 6.83
C HIS A 173 9.21 -2.06 7.98
N VAL A 174 9.50 -3.35 7.86
CA VAL A 174 10.07 -4.16 8.94
C VAL A 174 11.41 -3.61 9.43
N GLY A 175 12.32 -3.29 8.52
CA GLY A 175 13.69 -2.90 8.85
C GLY A 175 13.84 -1.60 9.67
N ILE A 176 12.82 -0.75 9.73
CA ILE A 176 12.85 0.52 10.48
C ILE A 176 11.96 0.46 11.74
N ALA A 177 11.36 -0.69 12.01
CA ALA A 177 10.35 -0.87 13.06
C ALA A 177 10.93 -1.11 14.46
N SER A 178 12.00 -0.38 14.79
CA SER A 178 12.68 -0.38 16.09
C SER A 178 13.17 1.02 16.41
N PRO A 179 13.31 1.41 17.68
CA PRO A 179 13.97 2.68 18.05
C PRO A 179 15.49 2.64 17.88
N GLU A 180 16.07 1.47 17.64
CA GLU A 180 17.51 1.32 17.40
C GLU A 180 17.89 1.75 15.98
N GLY A 181 19.04 2.41 15.82
CA GLY A 181 19.62 2.74 14.52
C GLY A 181 20.27 1.53 13.86
N LYS A 182 19.47 0.50 13.55
CA LYS A 182 19.89 -0.73 12.85
C LYS A 182 18.70 -1.32 12.10
N ILE A 183 18.96 -2.28 11.21
CA ILE A 183 17.89 -3.03 10.55
C ILE A 183 17.18 -3.92 11.58
N ALA A 184 15.89 -3.69 11.80
CA ALA A 184 15.04 -4.52 12.64
C ALA A 184 14.60 -5.80 11.93
N SER A 185 14.30 -6.85 12.71
CA SER A 185 13.96 -8.18 12.20
C SER A 185 12.45 -8.44 12.11
N TYR A 186 12.07 -9.46 11.33
CA TYR A 186 10.71 -10.00 11.30
C TYR A 186 10.21 -10.38 12.69
N LYS A 187 11.07 -11.00 13.51
CA LYS A 187 10.74 -11.33 14.92
C LYS A 187 10.49 -10.10 15.77
N ASN A 188 11.31 -9.05 15.63
CA ASN A 188 11.05 -7.79 16.33
C ASN A 188 9.68 -7.22 15.93
N PHE A 189 9.35 -7.20 14.63
CA PHE A 189 8.05 -6.73 14.17
C PHE A 189 6.90 -7.58 14.74
N THR A 190 7.06 -8.90 14.70
CA THR A 190 6.09 -9.88 15.20
C THR A 190 5.75 -9.65 16.67
N TYR A 191 6.77 -9.52 17.52
CA TYR A 191 6.57 -9.51 18.98
C TYR A 191 6.38 -8.11 19.57
N ASN A 192 6.89 -7.06 18.91
CA ASN A 192 6.85 -5.70 19.46
C ASN A 192 5.90 -4.75 18.71
N VAL A 193 5.63 -5.00 17.43
CA VAL A 193 4.89 -4.07 16.57
C VAL A 193 3.47 -4.54 16.29
N LEU A 194 3.25 -5.84 15.99
CA LEU A 194 1.90 -6.38 15.80
C LEU A 194 0.94 -6.09 16.98
N PRO A 195 1.35 -6.24 18.26
CA PRO A 195 0.47 -5.90 19.39
C PRO A 195 0.06 -4.42 19.40
N ARG A 196 0.97 -3.50 19.02
CA ARG A 196 0.67 -2.06 18.89
C ARG A 196 -0.37 -1.82 17.81
N ILE A 197 -0.16 -2.39 16.62
CA ILE A 197 -1.07 -2.25 15.47
C ILE A 197 -2.48 -2.73 15.86
N LYS A 198 -2.57 -3.86 16.57
CA LYS A 198 -3.83 -4.39 17.07
C LYS A 198 -4.50 -3.46 18.09
N ASP A 199 -3.76 -2.93 19.07
CA ASP A 199 -4.33 -2.02 20.08
C ASP A 199 -4.90 -0.74 19.45
N LEU A 200 -4.19 -0.20 18.46
CA LEU A 200 -4.60 0.97 17.68
C LEU A 200 -5.87 0.74 16.83
N GLY A 201 -6.34 -0.50 16.70
CA GLY A 201 -7.60 -0.82 16.01
C GLY A 201 -7.50 -0.98 14.49
N TYR A 202 -6.28 -1.00 13.93
CA TYR A 202 -6.05 -1.39 12.54
C TYR A 202 -6.39 -2.87 12.35
N ASN A 203 -6.92 -3.20 11.17
CA ASN A 203 -7.33 -4.56 10.82
C ASN A 203 -6.55 -5.14 9.62
N CYS A 204 -5.69 -4.32 9.02
CA CYS A 204 -4.89 -4.68 7.87
C CYS A 204 -3.48 -4.08 7.99
N ILE A 205 -2.46 -4.80 7.54
CA ILE A 205 -1.09 -4.32 7.41
C ILE A 205 -0.73 -4.30 5.93
N GLN A 206 -0.21 -3.17 5.44
CA GLN A 206 0.49 -3.12 4.15
C GLN A 206 1.98 -3.28 4.43
N LEU A 207 2.58 -4.37 3.96
CA LEU A 207 3.96 -4.72 4.28
C LEU A 207 4.87 -4.39 3.10
N MET A 208 5.63 -3.32 3.26
CA MET A 208 6.56 -2.78 2.27
C MET A 208 7.91 -3.51 2.29
N ALA A 209 8.63 -3.43 1.17
CA ALA A 209 10.04 -3.84 1.05
C ALA A 209 10.32 -5.30 1.44
N ILE A 210 9.39 -6.21 1.14
CA ILE A 210 9.53 -7.65 1.43
C ILE A 210 10.19 -8.40 0.28
N MET A 211 9.81 -8.12 -0.97
CA MET A 211 10.52 -8.64 -2.13
C MET A 211 11.98 -8.15 -2.07
N GLU A 212 12.93 -9.06 -2.31
CA GLU A 212 14.33 -8.75 -2.08
C GLU A 212 14.86 -7.67 -3.02
N HIS A 213 15.61 -6.74 -2.43
CA HIS A 213 16.16 -5.56 -3.08
C HIS A 213 17.57 -5.29 -2.56
N ALA A 214 18.59 -5.24 -3.42
CA ALA A 214 19.98 -5.08 -2.96
C ALA A 214 20.29 -3.69 -2.37
N TYR A 215 19.57 -2.64 -2.79
CA TYR A 215 19.77 -1.27 -2.32
C TYR A 215 18.72 -0.89 -1.26
N TYR A 216 19.11 -0.90 0.02
CA TYR A 216 18.19 -0.68 1.14
C TYR A 216 17.48 0.69 1.08
N ALA A 217 18.19 1.74 0.67
CA ALA A 217 17.61 3.07 0.51
C ALA A 217 16.70 3.24 -0.71
N SER A 218 16.47 2.17 -1.51
CA SER A 218 15.36 2.14 -2.48
C SER A 218 14.00 1.99 -1.81
N PHE A 219 13.97 1.76 -0.49
CA PHE A 219 12.75 1.54 0.28
C PHE A 219 11.92 0.33 -0.21
N GLY A 220 12.57 -0.62 -0.88
CA GLY A 220 11.91 -1.79 -1.45
C GLY A 220 11.53 -1.67 -2.93
N TYR A 221 11.75 -0.52 -3.58
CA TYR A 221 11.32 -0.35 -4.96
C TYR A 221 12.30 -0.91 -6.02
N GLN A 222 13.57 -1.13 -5.69
CA GLN A 222 14.57 -1.68 -6.64
C GLN A 222 14.74 -3.19 -6.46
N ILE A 223 13.75 -3.96 -6.89
CA ILE A 223 13.72 -5.43 -6.74
C ILE A 223 14.83 -6.10 -7.53
N THR A 224 15.51 -7.06 -6.88
CA THR A 224 16.57 -7.89 -7.47
C THR A 224 16.18 -9.36 -7.55
N SER A 225 15.52 -9.91 -6.53
CA SER A 225 15.08 -11.32 -6.51
C SER A 225 13.61 -11.44 -6.13
N PHE A 226 12.75 -11.63 -7.12
CA PHE A 226 11.29 -11.46 -7.02
C PHE A 226 10.61 -12.48 -6.09
N PHE A 227 11.16 -13.69 -5.97
CA PHE A 227 10.61 -14.78 -5.15
C PHE A 227 11.27 -14.86 -3.75
N ALA A 228 12.24 -13.99 -3.47
CA ALA A 228 12.96 -14.00 -2.20
C ALA A 228 12.35 -13.01 -1.21
N ALA A 229 12.01 -13.50 -0.02
CA ALA A 229 11.76 -12.64 1.13
C ALA A 229 13.08 -12.02 1.59
N SER A 230 13.09 -10.69 1.78
CA SER A 230 14.32 -9.95 2.03
C SER A 230 15.07 -10.47 3.25
N SER A 231 16.31 -10.89 3.04
CA SER A 231 17.13 -11.53 4.07
C SER A 231 17.57 -10.60 5.18
N ARG A 232 17.44 -9.28 4.95
CA ARG A 232 17.77 -8.24 5.92
C ARG A 232 17.03 -8.40 7.24
N TYR A 233 15.80 -8.92 7.20
CA TYR A 233 14.94 -8.96 8.36
C TYR A 233 14.90 -10.35 9.01
N GLY A 234 15.46 -11.37 8.36
CA GLY A 234 15.46 -12.75 8.84
C GLY A 234 15.34 -13.75 7.70
N THR A 235 14.81 -14.91 8.03
CA THR A 235 14.58 -16.02 7.11
C THR A 235 13.17 -15.98 6.53
N PRO A 236 12.90 -16.70 5.42
CA PRO A 236 11.54 -16.90 4.92
C PRO A 236 10.56 -17.43 5.98
N ASP A 237 11.02 -18.31 6.86
CA ASP A 237 10.20 -18.89 7.93
C ASP A 237 9.85 -17.87 9.03
N ASP A 238 10.73 -16.88 9.29
CA ASP A 238 10.40 -15.78 10.21
C ASP A 238 9.30 -14.86 9.62
N LEU A 239 9.24 -14.69 8.29
CA LEU A 239 8.14 -13.98 7.62
C LEU A 239 6.84 -14.78 7.68
N LYS A 240 6.89 -16.12 7.48
CA LYS A 240 5.73 -17.00 7.67
C LYS A 240 5.18 -16.89 9.10
N GLU A 241 6.07 -16.86 10.10
CA GLU A 241 5.68 -16.64 11.51
C GLU A 241 5.01 -15.29 11.73
N LEU A 242 5.56 -14.21 11.16
CA LEU A 242 4.98 -12.86 11.27
C LEU A 242 3.53 -12.84 10.77
N ILE A 243 3.29 -13.41 9.58
CA ILE A 243 1.95 -13.43 8.96
C ILE A 243 1.00 -14.33 9.77
N ASP A 244 1.43 -15.52 10.18
CA ASP A 244 0.63 -16.43 11.02
C ASP A 244 0.22 -15.77 12.35
N VAL A 245 1.14 -15.02 12.99
CA VAL A 245 0.84 -14.29 14.23
C VAL A 245 -0.10 -13.12 13.97
N ALA A 246 0.05 -12.38 12.86
CA ALA A 246 -0.91 -11.33 12.48
C ALA A 246 -2.31 -11.92 12.25
N HIS A 247 -2.42 -13.07 11.58
CA HIS A 247 -3.67 -13.81 11.39
C HIS A 247 -4.29 -14.26 12.71
N SER A 248 -3.48 -14.72 13.68
CA SER A 248 -3.95 -15.05 15.04
C SER A 248 -4.59 -13.86 15.76
N MET A 249 -4.20 -12.63 15.39
CA MET A 249 -4.75 -11.38 15.90
C MET A 249 -5.93 -10.86 15.05
N GLY A 250 -6.36 -11.59 14.02
CA GLY A 250 -7.42 -11.18 13.10
C GLY A 250 -7.02 -9.98 12.22
N ILE A 251 -5.73 -9.85 11.89
CA ILE A 251 -5.19 -8.79 11.03
C ILE A 251 -4.83 -9.40 9.68
N THR A 252 -5.37 -8.86 8.60
CA THR A 252 -4.96 -9.25 7.24
C THR A 252 -3.63 -8.61 6.89
N VAL A 253 -2.80 -9.29 6.09
CA VAL A 253 -1.49 -8.77 5.65
C VAL A 253 -1.45 -8.71 4.13
N LEU A 254 -1.23 -7.51 3.60
CA LEU A 254 -1.02 -7.25 2.17
C LEU A 254 0.47 -7.06 1.90
N LEU A 255 0.92 -7.51 0.73
CA LEU A 255 2.28 -7.33 0.26
C LEU A 255 2.36 -6.19 -0.77
N ASP A 256 3.41 -5.36 -0.69
CA ASP A 256 3.80 -4.50 -1.81
C ASP A 256 4.41 -5.35 -2.94
N VAL A 257 3.77 -5.33 -4.10
CA VAL A 257 4.22 -6.00 -5.31
C VAL A 257 4.74 -4.95 -6.29
N VAL A 258 6.05 -4.99 -6.51
CA VAL A 258 6.73 -4.12 -7.47
C VAL A 258 6.95 -4.90 -8.76
N HIS A 259 5.91 -4.97 -9.58
CA HIS A 259 5.97 -5.57 -10.93
C HIS A 259 6.06 -4.51 -12.03
N SER A 260 6.14 -3.23 -11.68
CA SER A 260 6.26 -2.12 -12.64
C SER A 260 7.64 -2.04 -13.29
N HIS A 261 8.68 -2.48 -12.58
CA HIS A 261 10.07 -2.44 -13.05
C HIS A 261 10.95 -3.41 -12.25
N ALA A 262 12.21 -3.55 -12.65
CA ALA A 262 13.24 -4.28 -11.93
C ALA A 262 14.55 -3.47 -11.83
N SER A 263 15.37 -3.78 -10.82
CA SER A 263 16.71 -3.22 -10.69
C SER A 263 17.58 -3.49 -11.92
N LYS A 264 18.52 -2.57 -12.21
CA LYS A 264 19.56 -2.77 -13.23
C LYS A 264 20.67 -3.71 -12.81
N ASN A 265 20.69 -4.18 -11.57
CA ASN A 265 21.65 -5.16 -11.10
C ASN A 265 21.58 -6.45 -11.94
N SER A 266 22.74 -6.89 -12.45
CA SER A 266 22.85 -8.11 -13.26
C SER A 266 23.52 -9.28 -12.55
N GLU A 267 24.40 -9.02 -11.57
CA GLU A 267 25.12 -10.10 -10.88
C GLU A 267 24.24 -10.74 -9.81
N ASP A 268 23.49 -9.93 -9.08
CA ASP A 268 22.54 -10.32 -8.03
C ASP A 268 21.08 -9.95 -8.34
N GLY A 269 20.79 -9.54 -9.59
CA GLY A 269 19.45 -9.17 -10.04
C GLY A 269 19.05 -9.80 -11.37
N LEU A 270 17.83 -9.49 -11.82
CA LEU A 270 17.22 -10.08 -13.02
C LEU A 270 17.78 -9.51 -14.34
N ASN A 271 18.46 -8.36 -14.29
CA ASN A 271 18.95 -7.69 -15.49
C ASN A 271 20.00 -8.52 -16.22
N LYS A 272 19.92 -8.57 -17.55
CA LYS A 272 20.87 -9.31 -18.40
C LYS A 272 21.08 -10.76 -17.95
N PHE A 273 19.99 -11.41 -17.54
CA PHE A 273 20.00 -12.78 -17.04
C PHE A 273 20.71 -13.72 -18.02
N ASP A 274 20.18 -13.87 -19.23
CA ASP A 274 20.75 -14.73 -20.29
C ASP A 274 21.89 -14.09 -21.10
N GLY A 275 22.39 -12.94 -20.63
CA GLY A 275 23.39 -12.12 -21.32
C GLY A 275 22.83 -11.13 -22.34
N THR A 276 21.53 -11.15 -22.64
CA THR A 276 20.88 -10.17 -23.52
C THR A 276 20.26 -9.03 -22.73
N ASP A 277 19.86 -7.93 -23.38
CA ASP A 277 19.06 -6.91 -22.70
C ASP A 277 17.56 -7.23 -22.68
N SER A 278 17.10 -8.24 -23.42
CA SER A 278 15.68 -8.42 -23.77
C SER A 278 15.01 -9.69 -23.22
N CYS A 279 15.63 -10.42 -22.29
CA CYS A 279 15.08 -11.67 -21.74
C CYS A 279 13.72 -11.43 -21.07
N PHE A 280 13.70 -10.85 -19.86
CA PHE A 280 12.47 -10.51 -19.14
C PHE A 280 11.91 -9.12 -19.48
N PHE A 281 12.65 -8.36 -20.29
CA PHE A 281 12.46 -6.92 -20.46
C PHE A 281 12.39 -6.58 -21.94
N HIS A 282 11.80 -5.43 -22.27
CA HIS A 282 11.96 -4.92 -23.62
C HIS A 282 13.43 -4.59 -23.93
N SER A 283 13.83 -4.66 -25.20
CA SER A 283 15.17 -4.24 -25.65
C SER A 283 15.26 -2.72 -25.82
N GLY A 284 16.48 -2.18 -25.73
CA GLY A 284 16.77 -0.78 -26.04
C GLY A 284 16.04 0.22 -25.13
N PRO A 285 15.72 1.43 -25.63
CA PRO A 285 15.11 2.49 -24.82
C PRO A 285 13.72 2.13 -24.25
N LYS A 286 12.94 1.26 -24.90
CA LYS A 286 11.61 0.84 -24.40
C LYS A 286 11.73 0.07 -23.09
N GLY A 287 12.81 -0.70 -22.89
CA GLY A 287 13.04 -1.50 -21.69
C GLY A 287 13.69 -0.77 -20.53
N MET A 288 13.66 0.57 -20.51
CA MET A 288 14.47 1.40 -19.60
C MET A 288 13.65 2.55 -19.03
N HIS A 289 13.42 2.53 -17.71
CA HIS A 289 12.80 3.64 -17.01
C HIS A 289 13.87 4.69 -16.65
N ARG A 290 13.94 5.80 -17.39
CA ARG A 290 15.03 6.78 -17.27
C ARG A 290 15.10 7.46 -15.91
N LEU A 291 13.94 7.81 -15.33
CA LEU A 291 13.88 8.54 -14.06
C LEU A 291 14.28 7.67 -12.86
N TRP A 292 13.88 6.39 -12.89
CA TRP A 292 14.15 5.44 -11.80
C TRP A 292 15.44 4.66 -12.00
N ASP A 293 16.09 4.83 -13.15
CA ASP A 293 17.27 4.09 -13.55
C ASP A 293 17.07 2.56 -13.51
N SER A 294 15.94 2.08 -14.05
CA SER A 294 15.48 0.68 -13.92
C SER A 294 15.17 0.00 -15.26
N ARG A 295 14.93 -1.32 -15.24
CA ARG A 295 14.47 -2.13 -16.39
C ARG A 295 12.94 -2.26 -16.40
N LEU A 296 12.34 -2.28 -17.59
CA LEU A 296 10.88 -2.43 -17.79
C LEU A 296 10.54 -3.77 -18.45
N PHE A 297 9.59 -4.49 -17.85
CA PHE A 297 9.16 -5.81 -18.30
C PHE A 297 8.58 -5.78 -19.71
N ASP A 298 8.72 -6.91 -20.41
CA ASP A 298 7.96 -7.17 -21.63
C ASP A 298 6.71 -7.99 -21.27
N TYR A 299 5.60 -7.31 -20.95
CA TYR A 299 4.38 -7.97 -20.48
C TYR A 299 3.70 -8.83 -21.55
N SER A 300 4.02 -8.63 -22.83
CA SER A 300 3.52 -9.45 -23.95
C SER A 300 4.16 -10.84 -23.99
N ASN A 301 5.31 -11.02 -23.32
CA ASN A 301 6.07 -12.26 -23.38
C ASN A 301 5.47 -13.34 -22.47
N TRP A 302 5.21 -14.53 -23.04
CA TRP A 302 4.61 -15.67 -22.34
C TRP A 302 5.33 -16.08 -21.06
N GLU A 303 6.66 -16.11 -21.06
CA GLU A 303 7.44 -16.52 -19.89
C GLU A 303 7.56 -15.39 -18.85
N VAL A 304 7.40 -14.12 -19.26
CA VAL A 304 7.25 -12.99 -18.33
C VAL A 304 5.89 -13.06 -17.64
N LEU A 305 4.80 -13.33 -18.37
CA LEU A 305 3.48 -13.59 -17.77
C LEU A 305 3.56 -14.75 -16.78
N ARG A 306 4.20 -15.87 -17.17
CA ARG A 306 4.41 -17.03 -16.28
C ARG A 306 5.15 -16.64 -15.02
N PHE A 307 6.23 -15.87 -15.15
CA PHE A 307 7.07 -15.42 -14.04
C PHE A 307 6.29 -14.55 -13.05
N LEU A 308 5.63 -13.49 -13.54
CA LEU A 308 4.93 -12.52 -12.68
C LEU A 308 3.66 -13.12 -12.06
N LEU A 309 2.86 -13.89 -12.80
CA LEU A 309 1.69 -14.58 -12.24
C LEU A 309 2.08 -15.65 -11.23
N SER A 310 3.17 -16.38 -11.48
CA SER A 310 3.69 -17.34 -10.51
C SER A 310 4.26 -16.67 -9.27
N ASN A 311 4.80 -15.45 -9.40
CA ASN A 311 5.26 -14.67 -8.28
C ASN A 311 4.11 -14.35 -7.30
N LEU A 312 3.01 -13.80 -7.82
CA LEU A 312 1.80 -13.54 -7.04
C LEU A 312 1.27 -14.81 -6.37
N ARG A 313 1.21 -15.93 -7.11
CA ARG A 313 0.77 -17.22 -6.54
C ARG A 313 1.69 -17.68 -5.41
N SER A 314 3.01 -17.54 -5.56
CA SER A 314 3.97 -17.96 -4.55
C SER A 314 3.80 -17.18 -3.24
N TRP A 315 3.55 -15.87 -3.29
CA TRP A 315 3.31 -15.06 -2.10
C TRP A 315 2.02 -15.45 -1.37
N ILE A 316 0.97 -15.85 -2.11
CA ILE A 316 -0.26 -16.38 -1.50
C ILE A 316 -0.02 -17.77 -0.89
N GLU A 317 0.55 -18.72 -1.64
CA GLU A 317 0.65 -20.12 -1.20
C GLU A 317 1.75 -20.35 -0.15
N GLU A 318 2.92 -19.75 -0.32
CA GLU A 318 4.07 -20.01 0.56
C GLU A 318 4.02 -19.18 1.84
N TYR A 319 3.53 -17.94 1.76
CA TYR A 319 3.56 -16.98 2.87
C TYR A 319 2.19 -16.61 3.41
N SER A 320 1.09 -17.01 2.76
CA SER A 320 -0.28 -16.72 3.20
C SER A 320 -0.64 -15.22 3.23
N PHE A 321 -0.08 -14.41 2.33
CA PHE A 321 -0.53 -13.02 2.17
C PHE A 321 -2.01 -12.98 1.75
N ASP A 322 -2.75 -12.02 2.30
CA ASP A 322 -4.19 -11.82 2.06
C ASP A 322 -4.47 -10.89 0.87
N GLY A 323 -3.45 -10.54 0.10
CA GLY A 323 -3.58 -9.64 -1.03
C GLY A 323 -2.35 -8.78 -1.26
N PHE A 324 -2.51 -7.78 -2.12
CA PHE A 324 -1.40 -7.01 -2.67
C PHE A 324 -1.74 -5.53 -2.85
N ARG A 325 -0.72 -4.68 -2.73
CA ARG A 325 -0.69 -3.38 -3.39
C ARG A 325 0.26 -3.47 -4.56
N PHE A 326 -0.20 -3.11 -5.76
CA PHE A 326 0.64 -3.03 -6.95
C PHE A 326 1.20 -1.63 -7.04
N ASP A 327 2.53 -1.52 -7.01
CA ASP A 327 3.24 -0.24 -6.96
C ASP A 327 3.66 0.24 -8.37
N GLY A 328 3.53 1.54 -8.59
CA GLY A 328 3.86 2.18 -9.86
C GLY A 328 2.93 1.78 -11.01
N VAL A 329 1.64 1.54 -10.76
CA VAL A 329 0.68 1.15 -11.81
C VAL A 329 0.59 2.21 -12.91
N THR A 330 0.67 3.50 -12.57
CA THR A 330 0.72 4.58 -13.58
C THR A 330 1.93 4.43 -14.53
N SER A 331 3.07 3.97 -14.03
CA SER A 331 4.26 3.72 -14.86
C SER A 331 4.06 2.53 -15.81
N MET A 332 3.25 1.56 -15.40
CA MET A 332 2.93 0.37 -16.20
C MET A 332 1.98 0.71 -17.34
N ILE A 333 0.85 1.37 -17.05
CA ILE A 333 -0.27 1.51 -17.98
C ILE A 333 -0.07 2.62 -19.03
N TYR A 334 1.00 3.41 -18.90
CA TYR A 334 1.36 4.43 -19.89
C TYR A 334 2.82 4.29 -20.33
N HIS A 335 3.07 4.34 -21.64
CA HIS A 335 4.42 4.30 -22.22
C HIS A 335 5.29 5.52 -21.87
N ASN A 336 4.69 6.66 -21.51
CA ASN A 336 5.39 7.82 -20.96
C ASN A 336 5.53 7.77 -19.44
N HIS A 337 4.98 6.73 -18.81
CA HIS A 337 5.00 6.47 -17.37
C HIS A 337 4.33 7.57 -16.52
N GLY A 338 3.46 8.38 -17.13
CA GLY A 338 2.87 9.58 -16.50
C GLY A 338 3.88 10.71 -16.25
N ILE A 339 5.12 10.61 -16.76
CA ILE A 339 6.16 11.62 -16.53
C ILE A 339 5.90 12.84 -17.41
N GLY A 340 5.80 14.01 -16.76
CA GLY A 340 5.57 15.28 -17.45
C GLY A 340 4.13 15.50 -17.92
N GLU A 341 3.22 14.59 -17.56
CA GLU A 341 1.81 14.71 -17.84
C GLU A 341 1.04 15.33 -16.67
N SER A 342 -0.08 15.96 -16.98
CA SER A 342 -1.07 16.42 -16.01
C SER A 342 -2.41 15.82 -16.38
N PHE A 343 -3.03 15.08 -15.46
CA PHE A 343 -4.33 14.47 -15.67
C PHE A 343 -5.42 15.42 -15.17
N SER A 344 -6.07 16.14 -16.08
CA SER A 344 -7.16 17.07 -15.80
C SER A 344 -8.49 16.36 -15.59
N GLY A 345 -8.61 15.12 -16.06
CA GLY A 345 -9.87 14.37 -16.08
C GLY A 345 -10.48 14.26 -17.48
N ASP A 346 -9.86 14.85 -18.51
CA ASP A 346 -10.23 14.61 -19.91
C ASP A 346 -9.88 13.17 -20.31
N TYR A 347 -10.83 12.45 -20.90
CA TYR A 347 -10.72 11.03 -21.17
C TYR A 347 -9.66 10.71 -22.23
N HIS A 348 -9.29 11.66 -23.08
CA HIS A 348 -8.19 11.51 -24.04
C HIS A 348 -6.80 11.41 -23.38
N GLU A 349 -6.65 11.90 -22.14
CA GLU A 349 -5.42 11.78 -21.36
C GLU A 349 -5.24 10.35 -20.81
N TYR A 350 -6.33 9.59 -20.68
CA TYR A 350 -6.33 8.22 -20.16
C TYR A 350 -6.37 7.17 -21.26
N PHE A 351 -6.95 7.50 -22.42
CA PHE A 351 -7.14 6.57 -23.52
C PHE A 351 -6.59 7.17 -24.82
N GLY A 352 -5.50 6.58 -25.30
CA GLY A 352 -4.80 6.97 -26.52
C GLY A 352 -3.61 6.04 -26.78
N LEU A 353 -2.82 6.35 -27.82
CA LEU A 353 -1.66 5.55 -28.24
C LEU A 353 -0.54 5.45 -27.19
N HIS A 354 -0.61 6.26 -26.13
CA HIS A 354 0.32 6.23 -25.01
C HIS A 354 -0.04 5.17 -23.96
N VAL A 355 -1.20 4.52 -24.06
CA VAL A 355 -1.60 3.42 -23.17
C VAL A 355 -0.83 2.16 -23.52
N ASP A 356 -0.33 1.48 -22.50
CA ASP A 356 0.34 0.19 -22.62
C ASP A 356 -0.69 -0.94 -22.42
N GLU A 357 -1.20 -1.48 -23.54
CA GLU A 357 -2.23 -2.53 -23.53
C GLU A 357 -1.68 -3.85 -22.97
N ASP A 358 -0.41 -4.20 -23.24
CA ASP A 358 0.25 -5.40 -22.71
C ASP A 358 0.25 -5.37 -21.17
N ALA A 359 0.59 -4.23 -20.59
CA ALA A 359 0.60 -4.04 -19.13
C ALA A 359 -0.81 -4.13 -18.53
N LEU A 360 -1.82 -3.55 -19.18
CA LEU A 360 -3.22 -3.66 -18.75
C LEU A 360 -3.70 -5.10 -18.78
N VAL A 361 -3.40 -5.85 -19.85
CA VAL A 361 -3.77 -7.26 -19.98
C VAL A 361 -3.12 -8.10 -18.88
N TYR A 362 -1.83 -7.87 -18.59
CA TYR A 362 -1.17 -8.50 -17.44
C TYR A 362 -1.89 -8.20 -16.12
N LEU A 363 -2.28 -6.95 -15.85
CA LEU A 363 -3.01 -6.58 -14.63
C LEU A 363 -4.40 -7.23 -14.56
N MET A 364 -5.10 -7.34 -15.69
CA MET A 364 -6.39 -8.05 -15.79
C MET A 364 -6.23 -9.54 -15.48
N LEU A 365 -5.22 -10.20 -16.07
CA LEU A 365 -4.87 -11.60 -15.79
C LEU A 365 -4.51 -11.81 -14.32
N ALA A 366 -3.69 -10.93 -13.75
CA ALA A 366 -3.27 -10.97 -12.35
C ALA A 366 -4.47 -10.86 -11.40
N ASN A 367 -5.30 -9.83 -11.58
CA ASN A 367 -6.49 -9.64 -10.74
C ASN A 367 -7.50 -10.79 -10.91
N HIS A 368 -7.77 -11.24 -12.14
CA HIS A 368 -8.66 -12.38 -12.38
C HIS A 368 -8.15 -13.64 -11.68
N MET A 369 -6.86 -13.96 -11.86
CA MET A 369 -6.22 -15.11 -11.24
C MET A 369 -6.28 -15.04 -9.70
N ILE A 370 -5.91 -13.90 -9.10
CA ILE A 370 -5.94 -13.73 -7.64
C ILE A 370 -7.35 -14.00 -7.10
N LYS A 371 -8.38 -13.44 -7.74
CA LYS A 371 -9.78 -13.61 -7.32
C LYS A 371 -10.29 -15.03 -7.55
N PHE A 372 -9.91 -15.66 -8.64
CA PHE A 372 -10.26 -17.06 -8.93
C PHE A 372 -9.67 -18.01 -7.87
N LEU A 373 -8.42 -17.77 -7.47
CA LEU A 373 -7.68 -18.63 -6.56
C LEU A 373 -8.01 -18.41 -5.09
N GLN A 374 -8.18 -17.15 -4.68
CA GLN A 374 -8.53 -16.76 -3.32
C GLN A 374 -9.48 -15.55 -3.40
N PRO A 375 -10.81 -15.79 -3.44
CA PRO A 375 -11.80 -14.72 -3.56
C PRO A 375 -11.74 -13.65 -2.47
N ARG A 376 -11.17 -14.01 -1.30
CA ARG A 376 -10.97 -13.11 -0.17
C ARG A 376 -9.78 -12.17 -0.34
N CYS A 377 -8.84 -12.46 -1.25
CA CYS A 377 -7.67 -11.62 -1.47
C CYS A 377 -8.07 -10.23 -1.92
N LEU A 378 -7.31 -9.24 -1.46
CA LEU A 378 -7.50 -7.83 -1.80
C LEU A 378 -6.42 -7.34 -2.76
N THR A 379 -6.77 -6.51 -3.74
CA THR A 379 -5.79 -5.85 -4.60
C THR A 379 -5.99 -4.34 -4.61
N ILE A 380 -4.92 -3.61 -4.38
CA ILE A 380 -4.88 -2.15 -4.32
C ILE A 380 -3.95 -1.64 -5.43
N ALA A 381 -4.39 -0.67 -6.22
CA ALA A 381 -3.55 0.01 -7.20
C ALA A 381 -2.96 1.30 -6.63
N GLU A 382 -1.64 1.43 -6.65
CA GLU A 382 -0.95 2.71 -6.55
C GLU A 382 -0.91 3.35 -7.94
N GLU A 383 -1.93 4.17 -8.23
CA GLU A 383 -2.16 4.76 -9.54
C GLU A 383 -2.62 6.21 -9.37
N VAL A 384 -1.78 7.15 -9.82
CA VAL A 384 -1.95 8.60 -9.62
C VAL A 384 -2.76 9.28 -10.71
N SER A 385 -2.84 8.73 -11.92
CA SER A 385 -3.47 9.40 -13.06
C SER A 385 -4.95 9.63 -12.84
N GLY A 386 -5.66 8.62 -12.30
CA GLY A 386 -7.12 8.66 -12.25
C GLY A 386 -7.79 7.75 -13.28
N MET A 387 -7.07 6.76 -13.85
CA MET A 387 -7.58 5.95 -14.96
C MET A 387 -8.97 5.38 -14.65
N PRO A 388 -9.99 5.68 -15.48
CA PRO A 388 -11.34 5.15 -15.27
C PRO A 388 -11.39 3.63 -15.39
N ALA A 389 -12.27 2.99 -14.62
CA ALA A 389 -12.54 1.54 -14.65
C ALA A 389 -11.38 0.64 -14.17
N LEU A 390 -10.28 1.20 -13.67
CA LEU A 390 -9.16 0.41 -13.13
C LEU A 390 -9.61 -0.47 -11.95
N CYS A 391 -10.53 0.02 -11.13
CA CYS A 391 -11.11 -0.72 -10.00
C CYS A 391 -12.48 -1.36 -10.32
N CYS A 392 -12.85 -1.48 -11.60
CA CYS A 392 -14.04 -2.22 -12.02
C CYS A 392 -13.70 -3.68 -12.32
N PRO A 393 -14.67 -4.62 -12.28
CA PRO A 393 -14.44 -6.02 -12.58
C PRO A 393 -13.86 -6.27 -13.99
N VAL A 394 -12.95 -7.24 -14.11
CA VAL A 394 -12.36 -7.65 -15.40
C VAL A 394 -13.42 -8.07 -16.43
N ALA A 395 -14.48 -8.75 -15.98
CA ALA A 395 -15.59 -9.17 -16.84
C ALA A 395 -16.36 -8.01 -17.48
N GLU A 396 -16.26 -6.81 -16.91
CA GLU A 396 -16.88 -5.57 -17.41
C GLU A 396 -15.88 -4.71 -18.21
N GLY A 397 -14.66 -5.19 -18.44
CA GLY A 397 -13.58 -4.45 -19.12
C GLY A 397 -12.74 -3.57 -18.18
N GLY A 398 -12.87 -3.73 -16.87
CA GLY A 398 -12.04 -3.03 -15.89
C GLY A 398 -10.71 -3.72 -15.58
N GLY A 399 -9.85 -3.04 -14.83
CA GLY A 399 -8.54 -3.57 -14.41
C GLY A 399 -8.63 -4.67 -13.35
N GLY A 400 -9.75 -4.76 -12.62
CA GLY A 400 -10.02 -5.81 -11.63
C GLY A 400 -9.53 -5.53 -10.20
N PHE A 401 -8.98 -4.35 -9.92
CA PHE A 401 -8.54 -3.97 -8.57
C PHE A 401 -9.73 -3.78 -7.62
N ASP A 402 -9.58 -4.10 -6.34
CA ASP A 402 -10.62 -3.77 -5.35
C ASP A 402 -10.59 -2.29 -4.97
N TYR A 403 -9.40 -1.70 -4.86
CA TYR A 403 -9.21 -0.32 -4.41
C TYR A 403 -8.11 0.38 -5.21
N ARG A 404 -8.16 1.71 -5.20
CA ARG A 404 -7.04 2.58 -5.57
C ARG A 404 -6.66 3.53 -4.46
N MET A 405 -5.44 4.05 -4.48
CA MET A 405 -4.99 5.06 -3.52
C MET A 405 -5.54 6.45 -3.87
N ALA A 406 -6.02 7.20 -2.87
CA ALA A 406 -6.48 8.58 -3.03
C ALA A 406 -5.31 9.58 -2.96
N MET A 407 -4.40 9.51 -3.92
CA MET A 407 -3.09 10.18 -3.87
C MET A 407 -3.15 11.71 -3.87
N ALA A 408 -4.26 12.31 -4.33
CA ALA A 408 -4.45 13.76 -4.31
C ALA A 408 -4.72 14.35 -2.91
N ILE A 409 -5.13 13.52 -1.93
CA ILE A 409 -5.47 14.00 -0.58
C ILE A 409 -4.24 14.51 0.18
N PRO A 410 -3.13 13.74 0.29
CA PRO A 410 -1.90 14.24 0.92
C PRO A 410 -1.36 15.53 0.29
N ASP A 411 -1.35 15.62 -1.04
CA ASP A 411 -0.89 16.82 -1.76
C ASP A 411 -1.71 18.06 -1.38
N LYS A 412 -3.03 17.89 -1.20
CA LYS A 412 -3.89 18.98 -0.73
C LYS A 412 -3.52 19.44 0.67
N TRP A 413 -3.27 18.52 1.60
CA TRP A 413 -2.86 18.89 2.96
C TRP A 413 -1.51 19.59 2.97
N ILE A 414 -0.53 19.12 2.18
CA ILE A 414 0.75 19.80 2.00
C ILE A 414 0.53 21.21 1.47
N GLN A 415 -0.23 21.34 0.38
CA GLN A 415 -0.49 22.61 -0.28
C GLN A 415 -1.04 23.63 0.71
N ILE A 416 -2.13 23.30 1.41
CA ILE A 416 -2.79 24.28 2.28
C ILE A 416 -1.95 24.65 3.50
N ILE A 417 -1.17 23.72 4.06
CA ILE A 417 -0.33 23.99 5.24
C ILE A 417 0.92 24.79 4.84
N LYS A 418 1.48 24.52 3.67
CA LYS A 418 2.71 25.16 3.18
C LYS A 418 2.45 26.56 2.62
N GLU A 419 1.33 26.75 1.92
CA GLU A 419 1.11 27.93 1.08
C GLU A 419 0.11 28.93 1.66
N LEU A 420 -0.79 28.49 2.56
CA LEU A 420 -1.90 29.28 3.05
C LEU A 420 -1.87 29.44 4.56
N LYS A 421 -2.36 30.59 5.05
CA LYS A 421 -2.70 30.76 6.46
C LYS A 421 -4.04 30.09 6.75
N ASP A 422 -4.28 29.73 8.01
CA ASP A 422 -5.51 29.04 8.44
C ASP A 422 -6.79 29.79 8.04
N GLU A 423 -6.78 31.13 8.14
CA GLU A 423 -7.91 31.97 7.73
C GLU A 423 -8.21 31.94 6.23
N ASP A 424 -7.24 31.54 5.41
CA ASP A 424 -7.33 31.45 3.95
C ASP A 424 -7.69 30.02 3.47
N TRP A 425 -7.80 29.06 4.39
CA TRP A 425 -8.20 27.69 4.03
C TRP A 425 -9.63 27.69 3.49
N ASN A 426 -9.80 27.11 2.30
CA ASN A 426 -11.08 27.02 1.62
C ASN A 426 -11.77 25.68 1.97
N MET A 427 -12.88 25.77 2.69
CA MET A 427 -13.62 24.60 3.18
C MET A 427 -14.19 23.78 2.02
N GLY A 428 -14.67 24.46 0.98
CA GLY A 428 -15.18 23.83 -0.23
C GLY A 428 -14.12 23.06 -1.01
N ASN A 429 -12.89 23.56 -1.07
CA ASN A 429 -11.76 22.89 -1.74
C ASN A 429 -11.35 21.63 -0.98
N ILE A 430 -11.27 21.70 0.36
CA ILE A 430 -11.01 20.52 1.21
C ILE A 430 -12.07 19.45 0.96
N VAL A 431 -13.35 19.82 1.05
CA VAL A 431 -14.46 18.89 0.80
C VAL A 431 -14.40 18.32 -0.63
N TYR A 432 -14.16 19.18 -1.62
CA TYR A 432 -14.05 18.75 -3.01
C TYR A 432 -12.96 17.69 -3.17
N THR A 433 -11.74 17.93 -2.67
CA THR A 433 -10.66 16.94 -2.78
C THR A 433 -10.98 15.62 -2.08
N LEU A 434 -11.61 15.65 -0.90
CA LEU A 434 -11.95 14.43 -0.16
C LEU A 434 -13.09 13.62 -0.83
N THR A 435 -13.97 14.30 -1.56
CA THR A 435 -15.19 13.68 -2.15
C THR A 435 -15.12 13.46 -3.66
N ASN A 436 -14.17 14.09 -4.37
CA ASN A 436 -14.04 14.00 -5.83
C ASN A 436 -13.42 12.66 -6.24
N ARG A 437 -14.27 11.63 -6.23
CA ARG A 437 -13.92 10.24 -6.48
C ARG A 437 -14.95 9.62 -7.41
N ARG A 438 -14.53 8.61 -8.18
CA ARG A 438 -15.44 7.91 -9.10
C ARG A 438 -16.49 7.13 -8.32
N HIS A 439 -17.73 7.21 -8.75
CA HIS A 439 -18.80 6.36 -8.22
C HIS A 439 -18.49 4.90 -8.53
N GLU A 440 -18.82 3.97 -7.62
CA GLU A 440 -18.59 2.52 -7.71
C GLU A 440 -17.12 2.04 -7.63
N GLU A 441 -16.13 2.91 -7.77
CA GLU A 441 -14.73 2.59 -7.48
C GLU A 441 -14.37 2.95 -6.04
N LYS A 442 -13.68 2.05 -5.33
CA LYS A 442 -13.33 2.26 -3.92
C LYS A 442 -11.94 2.85 -3.77
N TYR A 443 -11.79 3.76 -2.81
CA TYR A 443 -10.53 4.46 -2.54
C TYR A 443 -10.01 4.18 -1.13
N ILE A 444 -8.69 3.99 -1.01
CA ILE A 444 -7.96 4.06 0.26
C ILE A 444 -7.52 5.51 0.47
N ALA A 445 -8.07 6.16 1.49
CA ALA A 445 -7.74 7.53 1.87
C ALA A 445 -6.65 7.56 2.94
N TYR A 446 -5.76 8.54 2.86
CA TYR A 446 -4.69 8.75 3.83
C TYR A 446 -4.31 10.23 3.83
N ALA A 447 -3.94 10.73 5.00
CA ALA A 447 -3.64 12.15 5.18
C ALA A 447 -2.19 12.49 4.77
N GLU A 448 -1.29 11.53 4.94
CA GLU A 448 0.12 11.61 4.57
C GLU A 448 0.67 10.22 4.25
N SER A 449 1.70 10.13 3.42
CA SER A 449 2.32 8.87 2.93
C SER A 449 3.71 8.61 3.51
N HIS A 450 4.27 7.45 3.16
CA HIS A 450 5.67 7.14 3.41
C HIS A 450 6.64 8.06 2.67
N ASP A 451 6.31 8.57 1.47
CA ASP A 451 7.14 9.52 0.73
C ASP A 451 7.37 10.82 1.50
N GLN A 452 6.31 11.34 2.12
CA GLN A 452 6.36 12.60 2.87
C GLN A 452 7.09 12.46 4.20
N ALA A 453 7.29 11.21 4.65
CA ALA A 453 8.13 10.92 5.80
C ALA A 453 9.63 10.90 5.42
N LEU A 454 10.01 10.79 4.13
CA LEU A 454 11.41 10.71 3.71
C LEU A 454 12.15 12.06 3.84
N VAL A 455 13.48 11.96 3.91
CA VAL A 455 14.37 13.12 3.84
C VAL A 455 14.12 13.93 2.58
N GLY A 456 14.07 15.26 2.74
CA GLY A 456 13.72 16.16 1.64
C GLY A 456 12.26 16.59 1.66
N ASP A 457 11.42 15.96 2.50
CA ASP A 457 10.09 16.45 2.80
C ASP A 457 9.80 16.54 4.32
N LYS A 458 8.54 16.77 4.71
CA LYS A 458 8.12 16.90 6.12
C LYS A 458 6.80 16.17 6.37
N THR A 459 6.75 15.40 7.47
CA THR A 459 5.51 14.84 8.01
C THR A 459 4.51 15.93 8.37
N LEU A 460 3.22 15.59 8.43
CA LEU A 460 2.15 16.50 8.83
C LEU A 460 2.45 17.12 10.20
N ALA A 461 2.88 16.31 11.16
CA ALA A 461 3.28 16.77 12.49
C ALA A 461 4.40 17.81 12.42
N PHE A 462 5.46 17.53 11.66
CA PHE A 462 6.60 18.43 11.56
C PHE A 462 6.28 19.72 10.79
N ARG A 463 5.36 19.69 9.82
CA ARG A 463 4.86 20.93 9.17
C ARG A 463 4.05 21.81 10.12
N LEU A 464 3.27 21.19 11.01
CA LEU A 464 2.38 21.91 11.90
C LEU A 464 3.09 22.50 13.13
N MET A 465 4.13 21.83 13.63
CA MET A 465 4.77 22.15 14.91
C MET A 465 6.26 22.52 14.79
N ASP A 466 6.92 22.11 13.70
CA ASP A 466 8.32 22.38 13.37
C ASP A 466 9.26 22.22 14.60
N ALA A 467 10.18 23.15 14.83
CA ALA A 467 11.17 23.08 15.89
C ALA A 467 10.57 22.97 17.32
N GLU A 468 9.35 23.44 17.55
CA GLU A 468 8.72 23.35 18.88
C GLU A 468 8.41 21.90 19.28
N MET A 469 8.36 20.96 18.33
CA MET A 469 8.23 19.53 18.64
C MET A 469 9.33 19.04 19.60
N TYR A 470 10.55 19.58 19.49
CA TYR A 470 11.69 19.11 20.28
C TYR A 470 11.72 19.70 21.70
N THR A 471 11.04 20.81 21.96
CA THR A 471 11.10 21.54 23.24
C THR A 471 9.78 21.52 24.01
N ASN A 472 8.66 21.42 23.30
CA ASN A 472 7.32 21.62 23.86
C ASN A 472 6.41 20.39 23.67
N MET A 473 6.94 19.21 23.37
CA MET A 473 6.17 17.96 23.43
C MET A 473 6.16 17.31 24.82
N SER A 474 6.90 17.83 25.80
CA SER A 474 6.74 17.43 27.21
C SER A 474 5.48 18.05 27.82
N VAL A 475 4.73 17.28 28.61
CA VAL A 475 3.60 17.79 29.39
C VAL A 475 4.05 18.76 30.51
N LEU A 476 5.34 18.73 30.87
CA LEU A 476 5.95 19.62 31.86
C LEU A 476 6.35 20.98 31.25
N SER A 477 6.53 21.05 29.93
CA SER A 477 6.76 22.30 29.21
C SER A 477 5.45 23.05 28.99
N PRO A 478 5.45 24.38 28.81
CA PRO A 478 4.26 25.13 28.42
C PRO A 478 3.60 24.54 27.17
N LEU A 479 2.26 24.47 27.16
CA LEU A 479 1.49 24.20 25.95
C LEU A 479 1.43 25.52 25.16
N THR A 480 2.31 25.67 24.18
CA THR A 480 2.35 26.86 23.33
C THR A 480 1.18 26.84 22.34
N PRO A 481 0.75 28.01 21.83
CA PRO A 481 -0.26 28.06 20.78
C PRO A 481 0.11 27.25 19.52
N VAL A 482 1.40 27.12 19.21
CA VAL A 482 1.91 26.33 18.07
C VAL A 482 1.70 24.83 18.31
N ILE A 483 2.10 24.31 19.47
CA ILE A 483 1.90 22.89 19.80
C ILE A 483 0.42 22.56 19.97
N ASP A 484 -0.37 23.43 20.59
CA ASP A 484 -1.80 23.22 20.71
C ASP A 484 -2.46 23.14 19.32
N ARG A 485 -2.25 24.17 18.47
CA ARG A 485 -2.72 24.18 17.08
C ARG A 485 -2.28 22.92 16.33
N GLY A 486 -1.02 22.53 16.44
CA GLY A 486 -0.48 21.37 15.74
C GLY A 486 -1.14 20.07 16.18
N ILE A 487 -1.34 19.86 17.48
CA ILE A 487 -2.05 18.68 18.00
C ILE A 487 -3.51 18.66 17.54
N GLN A 488 -4.22 19.79 17.58
CA GLN A 488 -5.62 19.84 17.16
C GLN A 488 -5.76 19.57 15.65
N LEU A 489 -5.00 20.29 14.81
CA LEU A 489 -5.08 20.14 13.36
C LEU A 489 -4.65 18.75 12.90
N HIS A 490 -3.64 18.15 13.53
CA HIS A 490 -3.22 16.77 13.22
C HIS A 490 -4.38 15.78 13.39
N LYS A 491 -5.10 15.85 14.52
CA LYS A 491 -6.28 15.00 14.75
C LYS A 491 -7.41 15.30 13.78
N MET A 492 -7.71 16.58 13.54
CA MET A 492 -8.80 17.00 12.65
C MET A 492 -8.58 16.56 11.21
N ILE A 493 -7.36 16.76 10.68
CA ILE A 493 -6.96 16.37 9.32
C ILE A 493 -7.09 14.86 9.13
N ARG A 494 -6.61 14.07 10.11
CA ARG A 494 -6.72 12.61 10.06
C ARG A 494 -8.18 12.15 10.12
N LEU A 495 -8.99 12.72 11.02
CA LEU A 495 -10.40 12.36 11.14
C LEU A 495 -11.23 12.71 9.92
N ILE A 496 -11.09 13.92 9.36
CA ILE A 496 -11.86 14.30 8.17
C ILE A 496 -11.44 13.47 6.95
N THR A 497 -10.15 13.14 6.84
CA THR A 497 -9.66 12.23 5.80
C THR A 497 -10.23 10.82 5.97
N HIS A 498 -10.21 10.29 7.18
CA HIS A 498 -10.74 8.96 7.51
C HIS A 498 -12.27 8.87 7.33
N ALA A 499 -13.01 9.93 7.64
CA ALA A 499 -14.47 9.91 7.62
C ALA A 499 -15.06 10.28 6.25
N LEU A 500 -14.40 11.14 5.47
CA LEU A 500 -14.94 11.67 4.20
C LEU A 500 -14.16 11.23 2.95
N GLY A 501 -12.89 10.86 3.11
CA GLY A 501 -11.95 10.70 1.99
C GLY A 501 -12.02 9.39 1.21
N GLY A 502 -12.64 8.33 1.75
CA GLY A 502 -12.50 6.98 1.18
C GLY A 502 -13.48 5.92 1.68
N GLU A 503 -13.30 4.71 1.14
CA GLU A 503 -13.91 3.43 1.56
C GLU A 503 -12.93 2.54 2.33
N GLY A 504 -11.68 2.99 2.46
CA GLY A 504 -10.67 2.48 3.38
C GLY A 504 -9.78 3.62 3.89
N TYR A 505 -9.04 3.38 4.95
CA TYR A 505 -8.07 4.31 5.53
C TYR A 505 -6.68 3.67 5.59
N LEU A 506 -5.64 4.47 5.36
CA LEU A 506 -4.24 4.06 5.51
C LEU A 506 -3.47 5.04 6.39
N ASN A 507 -2.56 4.49 7.19
CA ASN A 507 -1.61 5.24 8.00
C ASN A 507 -0.20 4.62 7.90
N PHE A 508 0.80 5.43 7.59
CA PHE A 508 2.20 5.00 7.61
C PHE A 508 2.77 4.99 9.04
N MET A 509 3.51 3.94 9.37
CA MET A 509 4.02 3.69 10.72
C MET A 509 4.72 4.90 11.36
N GLY A 510 4.25 5.32 12.54
CA GLY A 510 4.74 6.49 13.28
C GLY A 510 3.87 7.74 13.13
N ASN A 511 3.21 7.92 11.98
CA ASN A 511 2.40 9.12 11.72
C ASN A 511 1.15 9.15 12.63
N GLU A 512 0.72 8.01 13.16
CA GLU A 512 -0.44 7.95 14.04
C GLU A 512 -0.29 8.76 15.32
N PHE A 513 0.94 8.90 15.81
CA PHE A 513 1.26 9.67 17.00
C PHE A 513 2.04 10.95 16.68
N GLY A 514 2.14 11.33 15.40
CA GLY A 514 2.89 12.50 14.96
C GLY A 514 4.39 12.36 15.22
N HIS A 515 5.01 11.27 14.75
CA HIS A 515 6.44 11.02 14.89
C HIS A 515 7.27 12.25 14.42
N PRO A 516 8.26 12.70 15.22
CA PRO A 516 9.11 13.84 14.88
C PRO A 516 10.10 13.53 13.76
N GLU A 517 10.95 14.50 13.40
CA GLU A 517 12.05 14.33 12.45
C GLU A 517 11.57 13.88 11.05
N TRP A 518 12.36 13.04 10.39
CA TRP A 518 12.11 12.44 9.09
C TRP A 518 12.77 11.04 9.05
N LEU A 519 12.47 10.28 8.01
CA LEU A 519 13.04 8.98 7.66
C LEU A 519 14.17 9.19 6.65
N ASP A 520 15.37 8.69 6.93
CA ASP A 520 16.46 8.69 5.96
C ASP A 520 17.20 7.36 6.05
N PHE A 521 17.36 6.70 4.92
CA PHE A 521 18.03 5.41 4.83
C PHE A 521 19.54 5.59 4.68
N PRO A 522 20.35 4.60 5.11
CA PRO A 522 21.78 4.59 4.88
C PRO A 522 22.12 4.76 3.40
N ARG A 523 22.90 5.80 3.11
CA ARG A 523 23.39 6.10 1.76
C ARG A 523 24.67 6.95 1.85
N LYS A 524 25.38 7.05 0.73
CA LYS A 524 26.61 7.86 0.64
C LYS A 524 26.42 9.30 1.15
N GLY A 525 25.25 9.89 0.89
CA GLY A 525 24.94 11.26 1.29
C GLY A 525 24.78 11.51 2.80
N ASN A 526 24.65 10.45 3.61
CA ASN A 526 24.57 10.55 5.07
C ASN A 526 25.58 9.64 5.78
N ASN A 527 26.65 9.23 5.07
CA ASN A 527 27.70 8.33 5.56
C ASN A 527 27.17 6.98 6.06
N GLU A 528 26.24 6.38 5.31
CA GLU A 528 25.63 5.08 5.65
C GLU A 528 24.97 5.07 7.06
N SER A 529 24.39 6.21 7.45
CA SER A 529 23.80 6.38 8.77
C SER A 529 22.45 5.68 8.88
N TYR A 530 22.28 4.91 9.94
CA TYR A 530 20.99 4.33 10.35
C TYR A 530 20.25 5.20 11.36
N HIS A 531 20.76 6.39 11.70
CA HIS A 531 20.20 7.22 12.77
C HIS A 531 18.74 7.61 12.54
N TYR A 532 18.33 7.86 11.29
CA TYR A 532 16.95 8.20 10.94
C TYR A 532 16.18 7.01 10.35
N ALA A 533 16.83 5.86 10.12
CA ALA A 533 16.21 4.63 9.61
C ALA A 533 15.59 3.80 10.75
N ARG A 534 14.74 4.45 11.57
CA ARG A 534 14.19 3.89 12.81
C ARG A 534 12.83 4.49 13.16
N ARG A 535 12.14 3.90 14.15
CA ARG A 535 10.90 4.41 14.72
C ARG A 535 10.95 4.53 16.24
N GLN A 536 10.72 5.74 16.71
CA GLN A 536 10.76 6.11 18.13
C GLN A 536 9.43 5.80 18.83
N PHE A 537 8.97 4.54 18.76
CA PHE A 537 7.67 4.12 19.31
C PHE A 537 7.50 4.44 20.80
N HIS A 538 8.60 4.45 21.56
CA HIS A 538 8.60 4.83 22.96
C HIS A 538 8.03 6.24 23.21
N LEU A 539 8.13 7.17 22.25
CA LEU A 539 7.58 8.53 22.39
C LEU A 539 6.07 8.53 22.66
N ALA A 540 5.33 7.58 22.07
CA ALA A 540 3.89 7.43 22.26
C ALA A 540 3.53 6.75 23.60
N ASP A 541 4.46 6.00 24.20
CA ASP A 541 4.24 5.22 25.42
C ASP A 541 4.58 6.03 26.69
N GLU A 542 5.50 6.99 26.56
CA GLU A 542 5.96 7.85 27.64
C GLU A 542 4.88 8.80 28.15
N GLN A 543 4.50 8.65 29.42
CA GLN A 543 3.40 9.40 30.04
C GLN A 543 3.66 10.90 30.17
N HIS A 544 4.93 11.30 30.14
CA HIS A 544 5.35 12.69 30.26
C HIS A 544 5.41 13.42 28.90
N LEU A 545 5.11 12.73 27.79
CA LEU A 545 5.11 13.31 26.44
C LEU A 545 3.70 13.42 25.86
N ARG A 546 3.51 14.38 24.95
CA ARG A 546 2.22 14.72 24.31
C ARG A 546 1.88 13.81 23.13
N TYR A 547 2.83 13.04 22.59
CA TYR A 547 2.57 12.09 21.48
C TYR A 547 1.50 11.05 21.85
N ARG A 548 1.40 10.68 23.13
CA ARG A 548 0.36 9.77 23.65
C ARG A 548 -1.06 10.27 23.35
N PHE A 549 -1.28 11.58 23.26
CA PHE A 549 -2.60 12.14 22.95
C PHE A 549 -2.99 11.93 21.49
N LEU A 550 -2.03 12.02 20.57
CA LEU A 550 -2.25 11.73 19.15
C LEU A 550 -2.45 10.22 18.95
N ASN A 551 -1.66 9.39 19.63
CA ASN A 551 -1.79 7.93 19.61
C ASN A 551 -3.15 7.46 20.15
N ALA A 552 -3.59 8.01 21.29
CA ALA A 552 -4.89 7.68 21.88
C ALA A 552 -6.03 8.09 20.95
N PHE A 553 -5.94 9.27 20.34
CA PHE A 553 -6.92 9.72 19.36
C PHE A 553 -7.02 8.78 18.17
N ASP A 554 -5.88 8.34 17.62
CA ASP A 554 -5.86 7.38 16.50
C ASP A 554 -6.58 6.09 16.83
N ARG A 555 -6.27 5.54 18.00
CA ARG A 555 -6.91 4.32 18.50
C ARG A 555 -8.41 4.46 18.62
N ASP A 556 -8.87 5.56 19.19
CA ASP A 556 -10.30 5.80 19.40
C ASP A 556 -11.01 6.07 18.08
N MET A 557 -10.37 6.76 17.12
CA MET A 557 -10.87 6.95 15.76
C MET A 557 -11.11 5.61 15.06
N ASN A 558 -10.12 4.71 15.07
CA ASN A 558 -10.24 3.38 14.45
C ASN A 558 -11.27 2.49 15.15
N LYS A 559 -11.32 2.50 16.49
CA LYS A 559 -12.31 1.73 17.27
C LYS A 559 -13.74 2.26 17.07
N LEU A 560 -13.89 3.57 16.87
CA LEU A 560 -15.18 4.16 16.53
C LEU A 560 -15.60 3.76 15.11
N GLU A 561 -14.66 3.70 14.16
CA GLU A 561 -14.98 3.20 12.82
C GLU A 561 -15.38 1.73 12.85
N GLU A 562 -14.69 0.89 13.61
CA GLU A 562 -15.09 -0.52 13.76
C GLU A 562 -16.52 -0.66 14.30
N ARG A 563 -16.92 0.22 15.22
CA ARG A 563 -18.27 0.20 15.81
C ARG A 563 -19.36 0.69 14.87
N PHE A 564 -19.10 1.73 14.09
CA PHE A 564 -20.12 2.42 13.28
C PHE A 564 -20.03 2.16 11.77
N GLY A 565 -18.88 1.70 11.28
CA GLY A 565 -18.67 1.23 9.91
C GLY A 565 -18.81 2.31 8.84
N TRP A 566 -18.31 3.53 9.06
CA TRP A 566 -18.51 4.61 8.10
C TRP A 566 -17.71 4.45 6.82
N LEU A 567 -16.56 3.78 6.82
CA LEU A 567 -15.79 3.55 5.60
C LEU A 567 -16.54 2.60 4.64
N ALA A 568 -17.26 1.61 5.18
CA ALA A 568 -18.08 0.69 4.40
C ALA A 568 -19.47 1.27 4.02
N SER A 569 -19.81 2.44 4.55
CA SER A 569 -21.09 3.11 4.26
C SER A 569 -21.01 3.97 3.00
N PRO A 570 -22.16 4.28 2.36
CA PRO A 570 -22.21 5.21 1.24
C PRO A 570 -21.48 6.54 1.53
N PRO A 571 -21.07 7.29 0.48
CA PRO A 571 -20.40 8.57 0.64
C PRO A 571 -21.18 9.52 1.57
N GLY A 572 -20.45 10.29 2.38
CA GLY A 572 -21.03 11.20 3.36
C GLY A 572 -21.80 12.35 2.69
N PHE A 573 -22.94 12.72 3.27
CA PHE A 573 -23.74 13.86 2.82
C PHE A 573 -23.24 15.14 3.50
N VAL A 574 -22.59 16.01 2.71
CA VAL A 574 -22.03 17.27 3.22
C VAL A 574 -23.12 18.35 3.29
N SER A 575 -23.62 18.59 4.51
CA SER A 575 -24.63 19.60 4.77
C SER A 575 -24.06 21.02 4.84
N GLU A 576 -22.79 21.17 5.23
CA GLU A 576 -22.16 22.48 5.35
C GLU A 576 -20.66 22.48 5.03
N LYS A 577 -20.23 23.55 4.35
CA LYS A 577 -18.84 23.91 4.02
C LYS A 577 -18.70 25.43 4.07
N HIS A 578 -18.82 25.99 5.26
CA HIS A 578 -18.97 27.42 5.48
C HIS A 578 -17.61 28.12 5.51
N GLU A 579 -17.32 28.93 4.49
CA GLU A 579 -16.01 29.58 4.31
C GLU A 579 -15.66 30.58 5.41
N SER A 580 -16.57 31.51 5.75
CA SER A 580 -16.27 32.54 6.77
C SER A 580 -16.16 31.97 8.18
N ASN A 581 -17.01 31.00 8.52
CA ASN A 581 -17.01 30.36 9.83
C ASN A 581 -15.93 29.27 9.93
N LYS A 582 -15.37 28.82 8.80
CA LYS A 582 -14.44 27.68 8.69
C LYS A 582 -15.03 26.39 9.27
N VAL A 583 -16.34 26.17 9.05
CA VAL A 583 -17.06 25.00 9.55
C VAL A 583 -17.36 24.03 8.42
N ILE A 584 -17.02 22.75 8.61
CA ILE A 584 -17.45 21.65 7.74
C ILE A 584 -18.34 20.73 8.57
N ALA A 585 -19.50 20.36 8.04
CA ALA A 585 -20.38 19.38 8.64
C ALA A 585 -20.97 18.42 7.62
N PHE A 586 -21.02 17.14 7.98
CA PHE A 586 -21.57 16.09 7.13
C PHE A 586 -22.12 14.92 7.94
N GLU A 587 -23.02 14.16 7.33
CA GLU A 587 -23.56 12.92 7.89
C GLU A 587 -22.98 11.71 7.14
N ARG A 588 -22.52 10.69 7.88
CA ARG A 588 -22.11 9.40 7.32
C ARG A 588 -22.35 8.29 8.34
N ALA A 589 -22.94 7.19 7.92
CA ALA A 589 -23.24 6.04 8.79
C ALA A 589 -24.03 6.38 10.07
N ASN A 590 -25.05 7.23 9.95
CA ASN A 590 -25.86 7.76 11.06
C ASN A 590 -25.07 8.56 12.11
N LEU A 591 -23.85 8.98 11.78
CA LEU A 591 -23.05 9.91 12.57
C LEU A 591 -23.09 11.29 11.93
N ILE A 592 -23.06 12.32 12.79
CA ILE A 592 -22.87 13.71 12.38
C ILE A 592 -21.43 14.09 12.71
N PHE A 593 -20.68 14.47 11.71
CA PHE A 593 -19.32 14.97 11.83
C PHE A 593 -19.31 16.47 11.71
N ILE A 594 -18.58 17.14 12.60
CA ILE A 594 -18.54 18.60 12.66
C ILE A 594 -17.10 19.03 12.96
N PHE A 595 -16.56 19.85 12.08
CA PHE A 595 -15.20 20.37 12.14
C PHE A 595 -15.25 21.89 12.16
N ASN A 596 -14.55 22.50 13.13
CA ASN A 596 -14.30 23.94 13.15
C ASN A 596 -12.81 24.18 12.94
N PHE A 597 -12.47 24.59 11.72
CA PHE A 597 -11.13 24.98 11.32
C PHE A 597 -10.85 26.46 11.55
N HIS A 598 -11.73 27.21 12.23
CA HIS A 598 -11.48 28.62 12.50
C HIS A 598 -10.32 28.76 13.49
N PRO A 599 -9.28 29.57 13.20
CA PRO A 599 -8.07 29.62 14.04
C PRO A 599 -8.30 30.21 15.45
N SER A 600 -9.40 30.94 15.64
CA SER A 600 -9.67 31.67 16.89
C SER A 600 -11.13 31.80 17.33
N LYS A 601 -12.11 31.36 16.53
CA LYS A 601 -13.54 31.59 16.84
C LYS A 601 -14.21 30.32 17.28
N SER A 602 -15.11 30.59 18.21
CA SER A 602 -15.89 29.68 19.01
C SER A 602 -17.35 30.00 18.76
N TYR A 603 -18.19 28.98 18.55
CA TYR A 603 -19.60 29.19 18.20
C TYR A 603 -20.53 28.60 19.25
N VAL A 604 -21.35 29.47 19.85
CA VAL A 604 -22.46 29.06 20.72
C VAL A 604 -23.75 28.99 19.92
N ASP A 605 -24.56 27.99 20.20
CA ASP A 605 -25.84 27.75 19.54
C ASP A 605 -25.74 27.66 18.01
N TYR A 606 -24.64 27.06 17.52
CA TYR A 606 -24.44 26.83 16.08
C TYR A 606 -25.50 25.86 15.57
N ARG A 607 -26.14 26.20 14.44
CA ARG A 607 -27.26 25.45 13.89
C ARG A 607 -26.84 24.64 12.68
N LEU A 608 -27.07 23.34 12.71
CA LEU A 608 -26.85 22.43 11.58
C LEU A 608 -28.15 21.78 11.13
N GLY A 609 -28.26 21.57 9.81
CA GLY A 609 -29.27 20.69 9.25
C GLY A 609 -28.91 19.23 9.56
N VAL A 610 -29.89 18.43 9.94
CA VAL A 610 -29.74 16.99 10.18
C VAL A 610 -30.89 16.24 9.50
N GLU A 611 -30.63 15.01 9.04
CA GLU A 611 -31.64 14.20 8.37
C GLU A 611 -32.75 13.81 9.34
N THR A 612 -32.38 13.22 10.49
CA THR A 612 -33.33 12.65 11.45
C THR A 612 -33.58 13.59 12.64
N ALA A 613 -34.81 13.63 13.16
CA ALA A 613 -35.08 14.34 14.41
C ALA A 613 -34.73 13.44 15.60
N GLY A 614 -33.98 13.93 16.58
CA GLY A 614 -33.62 13.11 17.73
C GLY A 614 -32.78 13.80 18.79
N LYS A 615 -32.32 13.01 19.76
CA LYS A 615 -31.29 13.40 20.71
C LYS A 615 -29.97 12.80 20.25
N TYR A 616 -28.94 13.63 20.16
CA TYR A 616 -27.63 13.24 19.67
C TYR A 616 -26.62 13.30 20.82
N PRO A 617 -26.17 12.14 21.36
CA PRO A 617 -25.08 12.11 22.33
C PRO A 617 -23.74 12.33 21.62
N PHE A 618 -22.79 12.95 22.31
CA PHE A 618 -21.40 13.02 21.84
C PHE A 618 -20.73 11.66 21.96
N LEU A 619 -20.11 11.20 20.88
CA LEU A 619 -19.41 9.91 20.82
C LEU A 619 -17.90 10.07 20.85
N LEU A 620 -17.38 11.07 20.13
CA LEU A 620 -15.99 11.46 20.11
C LEU A 620 -15.93 12.98 20.15
N LEU A 621 -15.25 13.52 21.15
CA LEU A 621 -14.97 14.95 21.26
C LEU A 621 -13.47 15.14 21.15
N LEU A 622 -13.03 15.98 20.20
CA LEU A 622 -11.62 16.22 19.90
C LEU A 622 -10.87 17.00 21.01
N TYR A 623 -11.54 17.40 22.08
CA TYR A 623 -10.93 18.16 23.16
C TYR A 623 -10.26 17.26 24.22
N LEU A 624 -9.01 17.61 24.53
CA LEU A 624 -8.09 17.02 25.53
C LEU A 624 -8.77 16.12 26.58
N SER A 625 -8.90 14.83 26.28
CA SER A 625 -9.54 13.83 27.14
C SER A 625 -8.66 13.33 28.29
N GLU A 626 -7.49 13.92 28.56
CA GLU A 626 -6.64 13.46 29.69
C GLU A 626 -5.97 14.56 30.53
N ILE A 627 -6.00 15.85 30.16
CA ILE A 627 -5.39 16.92 31.00
C ILE A 627 -6.41 17.63 31.90
N LEU A 628 -7.71 17.53 31.61
CA LEU A 628 -8.74 18.09 32.47
C LEU A 628 -9.78 17.03 32.78
N SER A 629 -9.79 16.60 34.04
CA SER A 629 -10.94 15.96 34.67
C SER A 629 -12.13 16.93 34.67
N PHE A 630 -12.82 17.08 33.55
CA PHE A 630 -14.17 17.66 33.52
C PHE A 630 -15.20 16.54 33.54
N ASN A 631 -15.52 16.12 34.76
CA ASN A 631 -16.87 15.72 35.09
C ASN A 631 -17.83 16.84 34.67
N ARG A 632 -18.88 16.48 33.90
CA ARG A 632 -20.08 17.28 33.55
C ARG A 632 -19.95 18.27 32.39
N LEU A 633 -20.12 17.77 31.16
CA LEU A 633 -20.76 18.52 30.07
C LEU A 633 -22.08 17.83 29.71
N GLU A 634 -23.13 18.10 30.48
CA GLU A 634 -24.51 17.81 30.07
C GLU A 634 -25.00 18.93 29.14
N TYR A 635 -24.89 18.76 27.83
CA TYR A 635 -25.58 19.63 26.89
C TYR A 635 -26.98 19.07 26.59
N LYS A 636 -28.01 19.74 27.14
CA LYS A 636 -29.41 19.48 26.77
C LYS A 636 -29.66 20.03 25.35
N CYS A 637 -29.52 19.18 24.33
CA CYS A 637 -29.94 19.54 22.98
C CYS A 637 -31.47 19.72 22.93
N LYS A 638 -31.93 20.92 22.54
CA LYS A 638 -33.36 21.24 22.33
C LYS A 638 -33.59 21.59 20.86
N LEU A 639 -34.38 20.78 20.17
CA LEU A 639 -34.90 21.07 18.83
C LEU A 639 -35.81 22.31 18.86
N LYS A 640 -35.60 23.26 17.93
CA LYS A 640 -36.54 24.36 17.67
C LYS A 640 -36.86 24.47 16.16
N GLY A 641 -38.06 24.03 15.79
CA GLY A 641 -38.85 24.53 14.66
C GLY A 641 -38.50 24.02 13.25
N LYS A 642 -39.54 23.63 12.51
CA LYS A 642 -39.55 23.43 11.05
C LYS A 642 -39.47 24.80 10.37
N ASN A 643 -38.35 25.11 9.72
CA ASN A 643 -38.24 26.18 8.72
C ASN A 643 -37.07 25.83 7.78
N THR A 644 -37.38 25.72 6.50
CA THR A 644 -36.57 25.19 5.39
C THR A 644 -35.30 26.01 5.15
N PHE A 645 -34.14 25.37 5.31
CA PHE A 645 -32.93 25.70 4.56
C PHE A 645 -32.75 24.57 3.54
N LEU A 646 -32.20 24.91 2.37
CA LEU A 646 -32.08 24.02 1.21
C LEU A 646 -31.69 22.58 1.64
N PHE A 647 -32.65 21.66 1.43
CA PHE A 647 -32.54 20.19 1.48
C PHE A 647 -32.73 19.41 2.80
N MET A 648 -32.70 19.99 4.01
CA MET A 648 -32.83 19.20 5.27
C MET A 648 -33.99 19.64 6.18
N GLN A 649 -34.71 18.66 6.77
CA GLN A 649 -35.98 18.91 7.48
C GLN A 649 -35.82 19.28 8.97
N ASN A 650 -34.71 18.89 9.61
CA ASN A 650 -34.49 19.03 11.06
C ASN A 650 -33.27 19.90 11.40
N LYS A 651 -33.20 20.38 12.65
CA LYS A 651 -32.14 21.30 13.15
C LYS A 651 -31.49 20.80 14.43
N LEU A 652 -30.16 20.72 14.44
CA LEU A 652 -29.35 20.51 15.64
C LEU A 652 -28.78 21.84 16.12
N THR A 653 -28.84 22.13 17.42
CA THR A 653 -28.15 23.26 18.03
C THR A 653 -27.13 22.74 19.04
N PHE A 654 -25.89 23.19 18.91
CA PHE A 654 -24.76 22.69 19.67
C PHE A 654 -23.68 23.76 19.81
N TYR A 655 -22.67 23.46 20.61
CA TYR A 655 -21.54 24.33 20.90
C TYR A 655 -20.30 23.86 20.14
N VAL A 656 -19.54 24.80 19.56
CA VAL A 656 -18.33 24.54 18.77
C VAL A 656 -17.18 25.40 19.26
N ASP A 657 -16.53 24.85 20.29
CA ASP A 657 -15.31 25.26 21.00
C ASP A 657 -15.32 26.60 21.77
N ASP A 658 -14.51 26.72 22.85
CA ASP A 658 -14.15 27.90 23.68
C ASP A 658 -12.63 27.98 23.80
N HIS A 659 -12.01 29.15 23.56
CA HIS A 659 -10.69 29.43 24.13
C HIS A 659 -10.57 30.90 24.52
N PHE A 660 -10.82 31.20 25.80
CA PHE A 660 -10.15 32.18 26.68
C PHE A 660 -11.06 32.49 27.88
N LYS A 661 -10.86 31.80 29.01
CA LYS A 661 -11.09 32.43 30.31
C LYS A 661 -9.82 32.38 31.13
N LYS A 662 -9.18 33.55 31.23
CA LYS A 662 -8.28 33.91 32.33
C LYS A 662 -8.89 33.38 33.63
N MET A 663 -8.18 32.51 34.34
CA MET A 663 -8.29 32.48 35.80
C MET A 663 -7.79 33.84 36.29
N GLN A 664 -8.71 34.79 36.47
CA GLN A 664 -8.52 35.75 37.53
C GLN A 664 -8.74 34.98 38.83
N LEU A 665 -7.66 34.85 39.60
CA LEU A 665 -7.74 34.62 41.03
C LEU A 665 -8.60 35.74 41.62
N GLU A 666 -9.85 35.43 41.94
CA GLU A 666 -10.54 36.14 43.01
C GLU A 666 -10.15 35.45 44.31
N THR A 667 -9.70 36.30 45.23
CA THR A 667 -9.04 36.06 46.53
C THR A 667 -9.67 35.01 47.43
#